data_AF-A0A1G3AK99-F1
#
_entry.id   AF-A0A1G3AK99-F1
#
_cell.length_a   1.000
_cell.length_b   1.000
_cell.length_c   1.000
_cell.angle_alpha   90.00
_cell.angle_beta   90.00
_cell.angle_gamma   90.00
#
_symmetry.space_group_name_H-M   'P 1'
#
loop_
_entity.id
_entity.type
_entity.pdbx_description
1 polymer ?
#
loop_
_entity_poly.entity_id
_entity_poly.type
_entity_poly.pdbx_seq_one_letter_code
_entity_poly.pdbx_strand_id
1 'polypeptide(L)'
;MMMKVDSVRCSLICLALTGAILLAAAGGPGRGAEIRLLKRAPDPYGAPRPGEGQQDVPLRTSIYVPLVADGGETPDHVLPESVSIRLEPEGGESFEILQPGIRFADGYSGRLFPGSDQQSGRTLVVYVDSQRELKPSTPYTIRVEAGSAHGATLTAEAGTWRFTTEAPPATHRVDFELNLDWPPVAWKGAFFSGFCKPSFCTSYSNLVPSYELMDQVRKTAPRAWSLQRDFWMTGMDTGPTLLSPNLPNIVREVQTRRIVAIDAEGDDKLLKVEDFFGHQQYGIEPDRPLSADYHPGDEVLIADGQHDARANVVTVDDEAGTVLVSGFHTPEGGWKLAYSAPLPNREDPNAPGLFPPGGCYLRKFKPSGTPAYYWGRLDREWDLAHRRFKRRLMPNFADAPGDLAIDGRNWTTAKDYAELHAVVRQIAGHVIDRYGDAALDFPWSVFNEPDLGVLFWRSDWTELQKFYDYTVDGILRAFEDRGYDSEQVFVGGLELGGIFGTNLRLREFLAHCSPDAQAEGAIERNAAFADPRLNGKRSRRVESLCRAHEGQGSPCDFISIHAYNTSSLTAAKLIRAKEMALEIDPEYYADLWVNSHESCPGWDMPPDPAFADSYLGNGYFPTWCADVTRRLLDRAAKDHRFGYGETILTFWPWPNTNFEGGNACTRLLHVDDDGDGKTDRTVAVAMPILHFLGLLSTMAGDYWVLPQERAGAHVLGGLASRTEGNLRVLLYSHHELDTESRSENQFEVTLSLSGLSGREVRVDQFRFDKDHNSYYRFTRSLREQRIAASQAVSPEAKQTLETAAGLLDSGNPESQLRGVRLLADLGPAAESATPSLVAIAQDSENDKLRAEATALIWQVNSPQPYAAEVVRKVEDLAVLRSTGSSVHAVDAAGCLQLKLTLAANGANFLVIADARR
;
A
#
# COMPACT_ATOMS: atom_id res chain seq x y z
N MET A 1 21.27 -6.81 36.03
CA MET A 1 20.78 -8.19 35.92
C MET A 1 20.41 -8.39 34.46
N MET A 2 21.40 -8.82 33.67
CA MET A 2 21.34 -8.96 32.21
C MET A 2 20.78 -10.33 31.86
N MET A 3 19.60 -10.38 31.24
CA MET A 3 19.13 -11.58 30.53
C MET A 3 19.27 -11.33 29.02
N LYS A 4 20.04 -12.20 28.37
CA LYS A 4 20.13 -12.35 26.92
C LYS A 4 18.74 -12.67 26.37
N VAL A 5 18.26 -11.83 25.46
CA VAL A 5 17.01 -12.00 24.72
C VAL A 5 17.39 -12.48 23.33
N ASP A 6 17.29 -13.79 23.11
CA ASP A 6 17.22 -14.43 21.80
C ASP A 6 15.78 -14.92 21.60
N SER A 7 15.25 -14.73 20.38
CA SER A 7 13.95 -15.21 19.85
C SER A 7 12.68 -14.39 20.16
N VAL A 8 12.44 -13.32 19.38
CA VAL A 8 11.11 -12.94 18.85
C VAL A 8 11.36 -12.15 17.55
N ARG A 9 11.15 -12.77 16.37
CA ARG A 9 11.12 -12.09 15.06
C ARG A 9 9.74 -12.31 14.44
N CYS A 10 8.87 -11.32 14.62
CA CYS A 10 7.55 -11.22 14.00
C CYS A 10 7.64 -10.40 12.70
N SER A 11 6.95 -10.91 11.68
CA SER A 11 6.27 -10.19 10.58
C SER A 11 7.10 -9.33 9.61
N LEU A 12 6.97 -9.61 8.29
CA LEU A 12 7.41 -8.89 7.07
C LEU A 12 8.77 -9.22 6.38
N ILE A 13 9.41 -10.35 6.64
CA ILE A 13 10.43 -10.87 5.69
C ILE A 13 9.69 -11.59 4.55
N CYS A 14 9.57 -10.95 3.38
CA CYS A 14 8.84 -11.50 2.24
C CYS A 14 9.58 -11.27 0.89
N LEU A 15 10.69 -11.99 0.67
CA LEU A 15 11.69 -11.96 -0.44
C LEU A 15 12.95 -11.07 -0.23
N ALA A 16 13.93 -11.61 0.49
CA ALA A 16 15.34 -11.75 0.05
C ALA A 16 16.19 -12.29 1.22
N LEU A 17 17.01 -13.32 0.97
CA LEU A 17 17.94 -14.02 1.88
C LEU A 17 17.35 -15.12 2.78
N THR A 18 17.18 -16.32 2.20
CA THR A 18 17.46 -17.57 2.92
C THR A 18 18.52 -18.36 2.15
N GLY A 19 19.79 -18.05 2.42
CA GLY A 19 20.94 -18.82 1.97
C GLY A 19 21.93 -18.95 3.12
N ALA A 20 22.00 -20.17 3.66
CA ALA A 20 23.04 -20.77 4.53
C ALA A 20 23.54 -20.01 5.79
N ILE A 21 23.37 -20.64 6.96
CA ILE A 21 24.47 -21.16 7.79
C ILE A 21 23.89 -22.19 8.79
N LEU A 22 24.41 -23.41 8.68
CA LEU A 22 24.27 -24.50 9.64
C LEU A 22 24.82 -24.10 11.01
N LEU A 23 24.15 -24.51 12.09
CA LEU A 23 24.86 -25.00 13.27
C LEU A 23 24.05 -26.07 14.00
N ALA A 24 24.71 -27.21 14.16
CA ALA A 24 24.23 -28.44 14.73
C ALA A 24 23.82 -28.33 16.20
N ALA A 25 22.71 -28.97 16.57
CA ALA A 25 22.72 -30.06 17.56
C ALA A 25 21.32 -30.64 17.83
N ALA A 26 21.30 -31.96 18.07
CA ALA A 26 20.27 -32.81 18.67
C ALA A 26 19.08 -33.23 17.78
N GLY A 27 19.14 -34.47 17.28
CA GLY A 27 18.08 -35.14 16.54
C GLY A 27 16.79 -35.31 17.35
N GLY A 28 15.74 -34.62 16.90
CA GLY A 28 14.35 -34.98 17.14
C GLY A 28 13.81 -35.85 16.00
N PRO A 29 12.72 -36.60 16.20
CA PRO A 29 12.18 -37.52 15.20
C PRO A 29 11.72 -36.75 13.96
N GLY A 30 12.01 -37.28 12.76
CA GLY A 30 11.73 -36.64 11.47
C GLY A 30 10.25 -36.27 11.31
N ARG A 31 9.99 -35.03 10.84
CA ARG A 31 8.65 -34.61 10.41
C ARG A 31 8.26 -35.42 9.17
N GLY A 32 7.16 -36.15 9.24
CA GLY A 32 6.60 -36.85 8.08
C GLY A 32 5.98 -35.86 7.08
N ALA A 33 5.86 -36.27 5.82
CA ALA A 33 5.22 -35.47 4.78
C ALA A 33 3.72 -35.29 5.06
N GLU A 34 3.20 -34.06 4.96
CA GLU A 34 1.81 -33.71 5.27
C GLU A 34 1.27 -32.62 4.32
N ILE A 35 -0.02 -32.69 3.98
CA ILE A 35 -0.73 -31.57 3.33
C ILE A 35 -1.45 -30.75 4.39
N ARG A 36 -1.29 -29.42 4.32
CA ARG A 36 -1.91 -28.45 5.24
C ARG A 36 -2.83 -27.49 4.50
N LEU A 37 -3.94 -27.15 5.16
CA LEU A 37 -4.83 -26.05 4.79
C LEU A 37 -4.24 -24.74 5.33
N LEU A 38 -3.98 -23.76 4.47
CA LEU A 38 -3.53 -22.45 4.92
C LEU A 38 -4.72 -21.67 5.50
N LYS A 39 -4.57 -21.23 6.76
CA LYS A 39 -5.59 -20.47 7.49
C LYS A 39 -5.14 -19.03 7.73
N ARG A 40 -6.01 -18.07 7.42
CA ARG A 40 -5.86 -16.64 7.66
C ARG A 40 -7.18 -16.05 8.15
N ALA A 41 -7.10 -15.19 9.17
CA ALA A 41 -8.28 -14.54 9.73
C ALA A 41 -9.06 -13.75 8.66
N PRO A 42 -10.40 -13.75 8.72
CA PRO A 42 -11.25 -13.02 7.79
C PRO A 42 -11.20 -11.52 8.07
N ASP A 43 -10.30 -10.82 7.39
CA ASP A 43 -10.13 -9.37 7.55
C ASP A 43 -9.61 -8.66 6.28
N PRO A 44 -10.52 -8.30 5.35
CA PRO A 44 -11.70 -9.09 4.99
C PRO A 44 -11.34 -10.32 4.14
N TYR A 45 -10.12 -10.40 3.60
CA TYR A 45 -9.69 -11.44 2.65
C TYR A 45 -9.04 -12.65 3.35
N GLY A 46 -9.81 -13.32 4.20
CA GLY A 46 -9.37 -14.52 4.92
C GLY A 46 -9.38 -15.79 4.07
N ALA A 47 -8.73 -16.84 4.60
CA ALA A 47 -8.72 -18.17 4.01
C ALA A 47 -8.81 -19.26 5.11
N PRO A 48 -9.50 -20.39 4.88
CA PRO A 48 -10.39 -20.63 3.75
C PRO A 48 -11.59 -19.68 3.77
N ARG A 49 -12.27 -19.58 2.63
CA ARG A 49 -13.56 -18.88 2.49
C ARG A 49 -14.63 -19.89 2.05
N PRO A 50 -15.80 -19.97 2.69
CA PRO A 50 -16.14 -19.35 3.99
C PRO A 50 -15.20 -19.81 5.12
N GLY A 51 -14.95 -18.91 6.06
CA GLY A 51 -14.07 -19.17 7.21
C GLY A 51 -14.68 -20.13 8.22
N GLU A 52 -13.82 -20.71 9.05
CA GLU A 52 -14.24 -21.54 10.18
C GLU A 52 -15.10 -20.76 11.18
N GLY A 53 -16.30 -21.27 11.45
CA GLY A 53 -17.29 -20.65 12.32
C GLY A 53 -18.01 -19.44 11.72
N GLN A 54 -17.74 -19.07 10.45
CA GLN A 54 -18.34 -17.90 9.83
C GLN A 54 -19.87 -18.00 9.80
N GLN A 55 -20.54 -16.92 10.21
CA GLN A 55 -22.00 -16.77 10.21
C GLN A 55 -22.45 -15.93 9.02
N ASP A 56 -23.76 -15.98 8.73
CA ASP A 56 -24.43 -15.16 7.69
C ASP A 56 -23.77 -15.24 6.31
N VAL A 57 -23.26 -16.42 5.94
CA VAL A 57 -22.63 -16.64 4.64
C VAL A 57 -23.68 -16.56 3.52
N PRO A 58 -23.47 -15.76 2.45
CA PRO A 58 -24.43 -15.66 1.35
C PRO A 58 -24.81 -17.02 0.75
N LEU A 59 -26.07 -17.19 0.35
CA LEU A 59 -26.58 -18.49 -0.13
C LEU A 59 -25.85 -18.99 -1.40
N ARG A 60 -25.35 -18.06 -2.22
CA ARG A 60 -24.52 -18.34 -3.40
C ARG A 60 -23.06 -17.99 -3.17
N THR A 61 -22.46 -18.43 -2.06
CA THR A 61 -21.03 -18.17 -1.76
C THR A 61 -20.09 -18.95 -2.66
N SER A 62 -18.94 -18.36 -3.03
CA SER A 62 -17.82 -19.14 -3.56
C SER A 62 -16.99 -19.75 -2.43
N ILE A 63 -16.17 -20.74 -2.77
CA ILE A 63 -15.27 -21.45 -1.87
C ILE A 63 -13.82 -21.21 -2.31
N TYR A 64 -12.96 -20.77 -1.40
CA TYR A 64 -11.54 -20.50 -1.63
C TYR A 64 -10.70 -21.29 -0.61
N VAL A 65 -9.85 -22.19 -1.09
CA VAL A 65 -9.07 -23.12 -0.25
C VAL A 65 -7.63 -23.17 -0.75
N PRO A 66 -6.69 -22.51 -0.05
CA PRO A 66 -5.26 -22.65 -0.31
C PRO A 66 -4.66 -23.86 0.42
N LEU A 67 -4.01 -24.76 -0.33
CA LEU A 67 -3.41 -26.00 0.15
C LEU A 67 -1.91 -26.02 -0.11
N VAL A 68 -1.15 -26.57 0.85
CA VAL A 68 0.31 -26.72 0.74
C VAL A 68 0.72 -28.13 1.13
N ALA A 69 1.64 -28.73 0.37
CA ALA A 69 2.31 -29.97 0.75
C ALA A 69 3.68 -29.66 1.34
N ASP A 70 3.96 -30.17 2.55
CA ASP A 70 5.29 -30.17 3.16
C ASP A 70 5.91 -31.55 2.95
N GLY A 71 6.94 -31.62 2.11
CA GLY A 71 7.63 -32.87 1.77
C GLY A 71 8.86 -33.16 2.63
N GLY A 72 9.10 -32.39 3.71
CA GLY A 72 10.30 -32.53 4.53
C GLY A 72 11.57 -32.18 3.76
N GLU A 73 12.46 -33.14 3.54
CA GLU A 73 13.74 -32.94 2.83
C GLU A 73 13.59 -32.89 1.29
N THR A 74 12.48 -33.38 0.74
CA THR A 74 12.19 -33.38 -0.71
C THR A 74 11.01 -32.47 -1.04
N PRO A 75 11.09 -31.58 -2.03
CA PRO A 75 9.96 -30.75 -2.45
C PRO A 75 8.77 -31.62 -2.86
N ASP A 76 7.59 -31.34 -2.29
CA ASP A 76 6.33 -31.99 -2.63
C ASP A 76 5.32 -30.94 -3.13
N HIS A 77 4.24 -31.38 -3.76
CA HIS A 77 3.15 -30.51 -4.19
C HIS A 77 1.83 -31.26 -4.21
N VAL A 78 0.74 -30.53 -3.96
CA VAL A 78 -0.61 -31.07 -4.04
C VAL A 78 -0.95 -31.34 -5.50
N LEU A 79 -1.47 -32.55 -5.79
CA LEU A 79 -1.93 -32.94 -7.11
C LEU A 79 -3.33 -32.36 -7.36
N PRO A 80 -3.53 -31.45 -8.33
CA PRO A 80 -4.85 -30.83 -8.56
C PRO A 80 -5.97 -31.84 -8.81
N GLU A 81 -5.68 -32.92 -9.52
CA GLU A 81 -6.61 -34.00 -9.84
C GLU A 81 -7.02 -34.85 -8.64
N SER A 82 -6.29 -34.78 -7.52
CA SER A 82 -6.60 -35.51 -6.30
C SER A 82 -7.61 -34.79 -5.40
N VAL A 83 -7.84 -33.49 -5.63
CA VAL A 83 -8.64 -32.65 -4.73
C VAL A 83 -10.12 -32.97 -4.88
N SER A 84 -10.81 -33.13 -3.75
CA SER A 84 -12.28 -33.19 -3.69
C SER A 84 -12.81 -32.25 -2.60
N ILE A 85 -14.02 -31.73 -2.80
CA ILE A 85 -14.72 -30.90 -1.82
C ILE A 85 -16.17 -31.33 -1.72
N ARG A 86 -16.60 -31.62 -0.49
CA ARG A 86 -17.98 -31.92 -0.12
C ARG A 86 -18.57 -30.89 0.83
N LEU A 87 -19.88 -30.67 0.69
CA LEU A 87 -20.68 -29.91 1.63
C LEU A 87 -21.75 -30.81 2.25
N GLU A 88 -21.93 -30.70 3.56
CA GLU A 88 -22.89 -31.46 4.36
C GLU A 88 -23.75 -30.49 5.17
N PRO A 89 -25.01 -30.22 4.78
CA PRO A 89 -25.93 -29.43 5.59
C PRO A 89 -26.32 -30.18 6.87
N GLU A 90 -26.46 -29.48 7.97
CA GLU A 90 -26.99 -30.05 9.21
C GLU A 90 -28.36 -30.70 8.96
N GLY A 91 -28.50 -31.97 9.34
CA GLY A 91 -29.72 -32.75 9.12
C GLY A 91 -30.03 -33.10 7.67
N GLY A 92 -29.09 -32.97 6.73
CA GLY A 92 -29.25 -33.39 5.34
C GLY A 92 -28.12 -34.28 4.81
N GLU A 93 -28.24 -34.69 3.55
CA GLU A 93 -27.24 -35.54 2.89
C GLU A 93 -26.05 -34.71 2.37
N SER A 94 -24.85 -35.26 2.50
CA SER A 94 -23.64 -34.67 1.92
C SER A 94 -23.68 -34.73 0.40
N PHE A 95 -23.18 -33.69 -0.28
CA PHE A 95 -23.03 -33.66 -1.72
C PHE A 95 -21.66 -33.11 -2.14
N GLU A 96 -21.17 -33.59 -3.28
CA GLU A 96 -19.92 -33.14 -3.90
C GLU A 96 -20.12 -31.80 -4.61
N ILE A 97 -19.13 -30.91 -4.51
CA ILE A 97 -19.05 -29.69 -5.35
C ILE A 97 -17.82 -29.71 -6.26
N LEU A 98 -16.78 -30.45 -5.88
CA LEU A 98 -15.58 -30.73 -6.67
C LEU A 98 -15.20 -32.20 -6.47
N GLN A 99 -15.11 -32.95 -7.55
CA GLN A 99 -14.68 -34.35 -7.56
C GLN A 99 -13.25 -34.49 -8.11
N PRO A 100 -12.55 -35.60 -7.78
CA PRO A 100 -11.25 -35.91 -8.38
C PRO A 100 -11.30 -35.90 -9.91
N GLY A 101 -10.18 -35.49 -10.50
CA GLY A 101 -10.05 -35.18 -11.93
C GLY A 101 -10.52 -33.78 -12.31
N ILE A 102 -10.61 -32.85 -11.35
CA ILE A 102 -11.03 -31.44 -11.56
C ILE A 102 -12.44 -31.37 -12.17
N ARG A 103 -13.37 -32.15 -11.62
CA ARG A 103 -14.76 -32.22 -12.10
C ARG A 103 -15.68 -31.49 -11.14
N PHE A 104 -16.14 -30.31 -11.53
CA PHE A 104 -17.14 -29.54 -10.78
C PHE A 104 -18.52 -30.17 -10.93
N ALA A 105 -19.28 -30.22 -9.85
CA ALA A 105 -20.65 -30.71 -9.88
C ALA A 105 -21.60 -29.70 -10.58
N ASP A 106 -22.78 -30.16 -10.99
CA ASP A 106 -23.78 -29.29 -11.65
C ASP A 106 -24.11 -28.05 -10.79
N GLY A 107 -24.02 -26.86 -11.40
CA GLY A 107 -24.22 -25.58 -10.72
C GLY A 107 -22.98 -25.02 -10.02
N TYR A 108 -21.85 -25.71 -10.10
CA TYR A 108 -20.54 -25.26 -9.63
C TYR A 108 -19.56 -25.13 -10.81
N SER A 109 -18.65 -24.19 -10.69
CA SER A 109 -17.56 -23.98 -11.66
C SER A 109 -16.35 -23.45 -10.91
N GLY A 110 -15.17 -23.43 -11.52
CA GLY A 110 -14.03 -22.89 -10.82
C GLY A 110 -12.71 -23.26 -11.46
N ARG A 111 -11.65 -23.13 -10.68
CA ARG A 111 -10.30 -23.43 -11.13
C ARG A 111 -9.38 -23.78 -9.98
N LEU A 112 -8.40 -24.62 -10.27
CA LEU A 112 -7.27 -24.92 -9.42
C LEU A 112 -6.03 -24.32 -10.08
N PHE A 113 -5.29 -23.49 -9.36
CA PHE A 113 -4.16 -22.75 -9.92
C PHE A 113 -3.06 -22.59 -8.87
N PRO A 114 -1.79 -22.43 -9.29
CA PRO A 114 -0.72 -22.15 -8.35
C PRO A 114 -0.97 -20.82 -7.64
N GLY A 115 -0.83 -20.82 -6.32
CA GLY A 115 -0.71 -19.62 -5.50
C GLY A 115 0.73 -19.35 -5.11
N SER A 116 0.97 -18.19 -4.52
CA SER A 116 2.20 -17.88 -3.81
C SER A 116 1.87 -17.67 -2.33
N ASP A 117 2.31 -18.58 -1.47
CA ASP A 117 2.44 -18.31 -0.04
C ASP A 117 3.93 -18.28 0.30
N GLN A 118 4.36 -17.17 0.88
CA GLN A 118 5.76 -16.84 1.06
C GLN A 118 6.44 -17.69 2.14
N GLN A 119 5.67 -18.37 3.00
CA GLN A 119 6.20 -19.16 4.12
C GLN A 119 6.31 -20.66 3.84
N SER A 120 5.66 -21.20 2.80
CA SER A 120 5.30 -22.62 2.80
C SER A 120 5.51 -23.36 1.46
N GLY A 121 5.91 -22.67 0.39
CA GLY A 121 6.29 -23.28 -0.89
C GLY A 121 5.18 -23.24 -1.94
N ARG A 122 5.23 -24.17 -2.92
CA ARG A 122 4.23 -24.29 -4.01
C ARG A 122 2.84 -24.52 -3.43
N THR A 123 2.02 -23.47 -3.37
CA THR A 123 0.63 -23.52 -2.93
C THR A 123 -0.28 -23.89 -4.09
N LEU A 124 -1.23 -24.78 -3.87
CA LEU A 124 -2.36 -25.01 -4.78
C LEU A 124 -3.58 -24.26 -4.24
N VAL A 125 -4.09 -23.30 -5.02
CA VAL A 125 -5.32 -22.59 -4.70
C VAL A 125 -6.49 -23.26 -5.40
N VAL A 126 -7.50 -23.64 -4.62
CA VAL A 126 -8.77 -24.17 -5.11
C VAL A 126 -9.83 -23.09 -4.99
N TYR A 127 -10.40 -22.65 -6.12
CA TYR A 127 -11.53 -21.73 -6.16
C TYR A 127 -12.73 -22.39 -6.82
N VAL A 128 -13.87 -22.41 -6.11
CA VAL A 128 -15.15 -22.92 -6.59
C VAL A 128 -16.18 -21.79 -6.53
N ASP A 129 -16.65 -21.32 -7.68
CA ASP A 129 -17.82 -20.45 -7.78
C ASP A 129 -19.10 -21.29 -7.76
N SER A 130 -20.15 -20.76 -7.11
CA SER A 130 -21.46 -21.41 -6.99
C SER A 130 -22.55 -20.56 -7.60
N GLN A 131 -23.33 -21.15 -8.50
CA GLN A 131 -24.62 -20.62 -8.95
C GLN A 131 -25.80 -21.22 -8.18
N ARG A 132 -25.54 -22.29 -7.41
CA ARG A 132 -26.54 -23.01 -6.63
C ARG A 132 -26.70 -22.37 -5.25
N GLU A 133 -27.95 -22.12 -4.86
CA GLU A 133 -28.28 -21.69 -3.51
C GLU A 133 -28.09 -22.84 -2.51
N LEU A 134 -27.38 -22.55 -1.43
CA LEU A 134 -27.38 -23.37 -0.23
C LEU A 134 -28.68 -23.17 0.56
N LYS A 135 -29.01 -24.12 1.45
CA LYS A 135 -30.16 -24.00 2.33
C LYS A 135 -29.97 -22.79 3.25
N PRO A 136 -30.99 -21.94 3.45
CA PRO A 136 -30.89 -20.79 4.34
C PRO A 136 -30.81 -21.19 5.81
N SER A 137 -30.19 -20.35 6.64
CA SER A 137 -30.03 -20.53 8.10
C SER A 137 -29.56 -21.93 8.50
N THR A 138 -28.69 -22.53 7.68
CA THR A 138 -28.28 -23.92 7.82
C THR A 138 -26.78 -23.98 8.08
N PRO A 139 -26.34 -24.62 9.18
CA PRO A 139 -24.94 -24.96 9.36
C PRO A 139 -24.50 -25.97 8.30
N TYR A 140 -23.37 -25.71 7.65
CA TYR A 140 -22.73 -26.62 6.71
C TYR A 140 -21.39 -27.07 7.26
N THR A 141 -21.11 -28.37 7.16
CA THR A 141 -19.76 -28.92 7.30
C THR A 141 -19.15 -29.05 5.92
N ILE A 142 -18.00 -28.42 5.70
CA ILE A 142 -17.19 -28.60 4.49
C ILE A 142 -16.09 -29.61 4.78
N ARG A 143 -15.83 -30.48 3.83
CA ARG A 143 -14.75 -31.48 3.88
C ARG A 143 -13.93 -31.39 2.61
N VAL A 144 -12.64 -31.16 2.77
CA VAL A 144 -11.65 -31.14 1.70
C VAL A 144 -10.76 -32.37 1.83
N GLU A 145 -10.57 -33.08 0.74
CA GLU A 145 -9.59 -34.17 0.63
C GLU A 145 -8.59 -33.81 -0.47
N ALA A 146 -7.32 -34.13 -0.25
CA ALA A 146 -6.25 -33.88 -1.21
C ALA A 146 -5.12 -34.89 -1.02
N GLY A 147 -4.43 -35.20 -2.12
CA GLY A 147 -3.22 -35.98 -2.19
C GLY A 147 -2.09 -35.20 -2.85
N SER A 148 -0.86 -35.62 -2.59
CA SER A 148 0.35 -34.99 -3.10
C SER A 148 1.10 -35.94 -4.02
N ALA A 149 2.07 -35.40 -4.76
CA ALA A 149 2.90 -36.17 -5.68
C ALA A 149 3.72 -37.25 -4.95
N HIS A 150 4.09 -37.01 -3.69
CA HIS A 150 4.85 -37.96 -2.87
C HIS A 150 4.01 -38.72 -1.84
N GLY A 151 2.68 -38.72 -1.98
CA GLY A 151 1.77 -39.59 -1.24
C GLY A 151 1.36 -39.09 0.15
N ALA A 152 1.72 -37.87 0.54
CA ALA A 152 1.09 -37.17 1.66
C ALA A 152 -0.40 -36.89 1.37
N THR A 153 -1.21 -36.89 2.42
CA THR A 153 -2.65 -36.62 2.35
C THR A 153 -3.07 -35.54 3.34
N LEU A 154 -4.14 -34.81 3.03
CA LEU A 154 -4.77 -33.89 3.97
C LEU A 154 -5.59 -34.69 4.98
N THR A 155 -5.29 -34.54 6.27
CA THR A 155 -6.03 -35.27 7.31
C THR A 155 -7.49 -34.80 7.39
N ALA A 156 -8.40 -35.71 7.75
CA ALA A 156 -9.83 -35.39 7.84
C ALA A 156 -10.11 -34.25 8.83
N GLU A 157 -9.35 -34.16 9.93
CA GLU A 157 -9.45 -33.07 10.90
C GLU A 157 -9.00 -31.74 10.30
N ALA A 158 -7.84 -31.69 9.64
CA ALA A 158 -7.31 -30.47 9.04
C ALA A 158 -8.14 -29.97 7.84
N GLY A 159 -8.79 -30.90 7.11
CA GLY A 159 -9.63 -30.61 5.95
C GLY A 159 -11.11 -30.37 6.26
N THR A 160 -11.54 -30.35 7.53
CA THR A 160 -12.96 -30.20 7.90
C THR A 160 -13.19 -28.95 8.75
N TRP A 161 -14.16 -28.12 8.36
CA TRP A 161 -14.66 -27.01 9.20
C TRP A 161 -16.13 -26.73 8.94
N ARG A 162 -16.71 -25.76 9.67
CA ARG A 162 -18.12 -25.39 9.56
C ARG A 162 -18.32 -23.91 9.28
N PHE A 163 -19.42 -23.58 8.61
CA PHE A 163 -19.95 -22.22 8.48
C PHE A 163 -21.49 -22.27 8.53
N THR A 164 -22.15 -21.13 8.65
CA THR A 164 -23.62 -21.04 8.67
C THR A 164 -24.09 -20.03 7.64
N THR A 165 -25.04 -20.45 6.79
CA THR A 165 -25.62 -19.61 5.75
C THR A 165 -26.55 -18.54 6.33
N GLU A 166 -26.67 -17.42 5.62
CA GLU A 166 -27.63 -16.37 5.93
C GLU A 166 -29.09 -16.87 5.90
N ALA A 167 -29.99 -16.11 6.52
CA ALA A 167 -31.43 -16.33 6.41
C ALA A 167 -31.91 -16.21 4.95
N PRO A 168 -33.13 -16.68 4.61
CA PRO A 168 -33.67 -16.51 3.27
C PRO A 168 -33.63 -15.03 2.87
N PRO A 169 -33.21 -14.69 1.63
CA PRO A 169 -33.17 -13.31 1.17
C PRO A 169 -34.52 -12.62 1.42
N ALA A 170 -34.45 -11.49 2.10
CA ALA A 170 -35.64 -10.74 2.47
C ALA A 170 -35.48 -9.26 2.12
N THR A 171 -36.62 -8.59 2.00
CA THR A 171 -36.68 -7.13 1.98
C THR A 171 -36.89 -6.65 3.41
N HIS A 172 -35.86 -6.03 3.99
CA HIS A 172 -35.88 -5.50 5.34
C HIS A 172 -36.32 -4.03 5.30
N ARG A 173 -37.24 -3.65 6.17
CA ARG A 173 -37.64 -2.24 6.31
C ARG A 173 -36.75 -1.55 7.32
N VAL A 174 -36.26 -0.37 6.96
CA VAL A 174 -35.40 0.45 7.80
C VAL A 174 -35.93 1.87 7.79
N ASP A 175 -36.24 2.40 8.97
CA ASP A 175 -36.72 3.77 9.12
C ASP A 175 -35.60 4.63 9.70
N PHE A 176 -35.24 5.69 9.00
CA PHE A 176 -34.25 6.67 9.43
C PHE A 176 -34.93 8.01 9.66
N GLU A 177 -34.72 8.58 10.84
CA GLU A 177 -35.10 9.95 11.17
C GLU A 177 -33.87 10.84 11.15
N LEU A 178 -33.95 11.96 10.44
CA LEU A 178 -32.94 13.00 10.43
C LEU A 178 -33.60 14.36 10.68
N ASN A 179 -33.34 14.91 11.86
CA ASN A 179 -33.75 16.26 12.20
C ASN A 179 -32.56 17.22 12.02
N LEU A 180 -32.71 18.17 11.10
CA LEU A 180 -31.66 19.14 10.77
C LEU A 180 -31.49 20.24 11.83
N ASP A 181 -32.39 20.31 12.81
CA ASP A 181 -32.28 21.19 13.98
C ASP A 181 -31.44 20.56 15.10
N TRP A 182 -31.11 19.26 15.01
CA TRP A 182 -30.14 18.64 15.93
C TRP A 182 -28.74 19.20 15.71
N PRO A 183 -27.91 19.30 16.77
CA PRO A 183 -26.55 19.81 16.64
C PRO A 183 -25.74 18.89 15.71
N PRO A 184 -25.10 19.43 14.66
CA PRO A 184 -24.24 18.64 13.80
C PRO A 184 -22.92 18.30 14.51
N VAL A 185 -22.26 17.27 13.99
CA VAL A 185 -20.88 16.89 14.29
C VAL A 185 -19.97 17.73 13.42
N ALA A 186 -19.18 18.61 14.03
CA ALA A 186 -18.11 19.32 13.35
C ALA A 186 -16.93 18.36 13.11
N TRP A 187 -16.45 18.31 11.87
CA TRP A 187 -15.25 17.55 11.51
C TRP A 187 -14.24 18.46 10.81
N LYS A 188 -13.03 18.53 11.37
CA LYS A 188 -11.88 19.20 10.75
C LYS A 188 -11.05 18.18 9.99
N GLY A 189 -10.95 18.39 8.67
CA GLY A 189 -10.30 17.48 7.73
C GLY A 189 -11.27 16.96 6.67
N ALA A 190 -10.98 15.77 6.14
CA ALA A 190 -11.75 15.18 5.05
C ALA A 190 -11.65 13.65 5.03
N PHE A 191 -12.68 13.00 4.51
CA PHE A 191 -12.71 11.54 4.37
C PHE A 191 -12.31 11.15 2.95
N PHE A 192 -11.28 10.31 2.84
CA PHE A 192 -10.78 9.76 1.57
C PHE A 192 -10.49 10.85 0.53
N SER A 193 -9.86 11.93 0.96
CA SER A 193 -9.64 13.15 0.17
C SER A 193 -8.53 13.02 -0.87
N GLY A 194 -7.78 11.94 -0.86
CA GLY A 194 -6.54 11.80 -1.61
C GLY A 194 -6.15 10.36 -1.86
N PHE A 195 -4.89 10.15 -2.20
CA PHE A 195 -4.32 8.81 -2.35
C PHE A 195 -2.83 8.74 -1.99
N CYS A 196 -2.40 7.57 -1.56
CA CYS A 196 -1.00 7.18 -1.47
C CYS A 196 -0.62 6.32 -2.68
N LYS A 197 0.54 6.60 -3.28
CA LYS A 197 1.16 5.73 -4.29
C LYS A 197 2.53 5.23 -3.84
N PRO A 198 2.85 3.97 -4.18
CA PRO A 198 4.04 3.30 -3.68
C PRO A 198 5.31 3.55 -4.49
N SER A 199 5.26 4.51 -5.41
CA SER A 199 6.37 4.79 -6.31
C SER A 199 6.56 6.29 -6.42
N PHE A 200 7.83 6.71 -6.40
CA PHE A 200 8.23 8.10 -6.59
C PHE A 200 8.82 8.29 -7.99
N CYS A 201 8.55 9.43 -8.64
CA CYS A 201 9.03 9.75 -9.99
C CYS A 201 8.54 8.84 -11.13
N THR A 202 7.39 8.20 -10.98
CA THR A 202 6.76 7.32 -11.99
C THR A 202 5.53 7.95 -12.65
N SER A 203 5.10 9.12 -12.20
CA SER A 203 3.79 9.67 -12.59
C SER A 203 3.71 10.10 -14.05
N TYR A 204 4.80 10.61 -14.62
CA TYR A 204 4.80 11.06 -16.01
C TYR A 204 4.57 9.93 -17.01
N SER A 205 5.13 8.76 -16.75
CA SER A 205 5.00 7.62 -17.66
C SER A 205 3.62 6.97 -17.56
N ASN A 206 3.01 6.94 -16.37
CA ASN A 206 1.91 6.01 -16.10
C ASN A 206 0.64 6.66 -15.52
N LEU A 207 0.68 7.87 -14.96
CA LEU A 207 -0.41 8.40 -14.12
C LEU A 207 -1.09 9.66 -14.66
N VAL A 208 -0.57 10.29 -15.71
CA VAL A 208 -1.16 11.50 -16.29
C VAL A 208 -2.63 11.31 -16.68
N PRO A 209 -3.05 10.25 -17.41
CA PRO A 209 -4.46 10.04 -17.75
C PRO A 209 -5.34 9.87 -16.51
N SER A 210 -4.85 9.17 -15.48
CA SER A 210 -5.56 9.01 -14.22
C SER A 210 -5.75 10.35 -13.49
N TYR A 211 -4.72 11.20 -13.52
CA TYR A 211 -4.78 12.53 -12.94
C TYR A 211 -5.78 13.44 -13.65
N GLU A 212 -5.93 13.30 -14.97
CA GLU A 212 -6.93 14.03 -15.75
C GLU A 212 -8.36 13.63 -15.37
N LEU A 213 -8.61 12.33 -15.15
CA LEU A 213 -9.91 11.86 -14.66
C LEU A 213 -10.21 12.37 -13.23
N MET A 214 -9.22 12.39 -12.34
CA MET A 214 -9.38 13.00 -11.01
C MET A 214 -9.69 14.50 -11.11
N ASP A 215 -9.01 15.22 -12.00
CA ASP A 215 -9.24 16.66 -12.18
C ASP A 215 -10.65 16.97 -12.74
N GLN A 216 -11.19 16.10 -13.59
CA GLN A 216 -12.58 16.19 -14.03
C GLN A 216 -13.56 16.13 -12.86
N VAL A 217 -13.35 15.24 -11.89
CA VAL A 217 -14.16 15.18 -10.65
C VAL A 217 -14.00 16.45 -9.82
N ARG A 218 -12.77 16.96 -9.72
CA ARG A 218 -12.44 18.14 -8.91
C ARG A 218 -13.10 19.43 -9.38
N LYS A 219 -13.52 19.50 -10.64
CA LYS A 219 -14.33 20.62 -11.15
C LYS A 219 -15.62 20.83 -10.35
N THR A 220 -16.21 19.75 -9.83
CA THR A 220 -17.43 19.79 -9.00
C THR A 220 -17.17 19.47 -7.52
N ALA A 221 -16.03 18.87 -7.20
CA ALA A 221 -15.65 18.48 -5.85
C ALA A 221 -14.17 18.82 -5.57
N PRO A 222 -13.80 20.08 -5.31
CA PRO A 222 -12.40 20.51 -5.23
C PRO A 222 -11.52 19.77 -4.21
N ARG A 223 -12.14 19.26 -3.13
CA ARG A 223 -11.46 18.49 -2.07
C ARG A 223 -11.24 17.01 -2.41
N ALA A 224 -11.90 16.48 -3.44
CA ALA A 224 -11.67 15.12 -3.90
C ALA A 224 -10.27 15.01 -4.51
N TRP A 225 -9.56 13.91 -4.28
CA TRP A 225 -8.24 13.64 -4.90
C TRP A 225 -7.22 14.79 -4.72
N SER A 226 -7.36 15.55 -3.63
CA SER A 226 -6.65 16.78 -3.34
C SER A 226 -5.35 16.57 -2.58
N LEU A 227 -5.17 15.45 -1.88
CA LEU A 227 -3.93 15.09 -1.20
C LEU A 227 -3.22 13.95 -1.95
N GLN A 228 -1.92 14.10 -2.16
CA GLN A 228 -1.06 13.05 -2.69
C GLN A 228 0.07 12.75 -1.70
N ARG A 229 0.13 11.49 -1.25
CA ARG A 229 1.28 10.91 -0.57
C ARG A 229 2.07 10.08 -1.56
N ASP A 230 3.37 10.32 -1.60
CA ASP A 230 4.31 9.42 -2.24
C ASP A 230 5.07 8.67 -1.14
N PHE A 231 5.32 7.38 -1.33
CA PHE A 231 5.81 6.53 -0.25
C PHE A 231 7.14 7.02 0.36
N TRP A 232 8.09 7.56 -0.42
CA TRP A 232 9.29 8.23 0.09
C TRP A 232 10.13 8.99 -0.94
N MET A 233 10.87 10.00 -0.46
CA MET A 233 11.74 10.88 -1.27
C MET A 233 13.24 10.74 -0.95
N THR A 234 13.60 10.07 0.14
CA THR A 234 14.97 9.87 0.63
C THR A 234 15.30 8.38 0.53
N GLY A 235 16.27 8.02 -0.30
CA GLY A 235 16.66 6.62 -0.49
C GLY A 235 18.12 6.47 -0.88
N MET A 236 18.48 5.27 -1.34
CA MET A 236 19.85 4.85 -1.63
C MET A 236 19.97 4.04 -2.92
N ASP A 237 21.19 4.01 -3.45
CA ASP A 237 21.57 3.24 -4.65
C ASP A 237 21.74 1.74 -4.34
N THR A 238 20.92 1.18 -3.44
CA THR A 238 20.89 -0.27 -3.19
C THR A 238 19.98 -0.97 -4.19
N GLY A 239 20.26 -2.24 -4.46
CA GLY A 239 19.45 -3.06 -5.38
C GLY A 239 17.95 -2.97 -5.06
N PRO A 240 17.06 -2.91 -6.07
CA PRO A 240 15.64 -2.91 -5.80
C PRO A 240 15.28 -4.18 -5.03
N THR A 241 14.70 -4.01 -3.85
CA THR A 241 13.98 -5.10 -3.18
C THR A 241 12.50 -4.98 -3.56
N LEU A 242 11.72 -6.03 -3.29
CA LEU A 242 10.29 -6.09 -3.64
C LEU A 242 9.49 -4.85 -3.15
N LEU A 243 9.90 -4.27 -2.03
CA LEU A 243 9.28 -3.08 -1.41
C LEU A 243 10.00 -1.76 -1.71
N SER A 244 11.06 -1.78 -2.52
CA SER A 244 11.96 -0.62 -2.69
C SER A 244 12.50 -0.53 -4.12
N PRO A 245 11.66 -0.25 -5.13
CA PRO A 245 12.14 0.04 -6.49
C PRO A 245 13.10 1.23 -6.47
N ASN A 246 14.14 1.26 -7.32
CA ASN A 246 15.21 2.29 -7.39
C ASN A 246 14.83 3.63 -6.75
N LEU A 247 15.32 3.84 -5.54
CA LEU A 247 14.87 4.93 -4.71
C LEU A 247 15.60 6.22 -5.01
N PRO A 248 14.89 7.35 -4.92
CA PRO A 248 15.50 8.66 -5.10
C PRO A 248 16.52 8.89 -3.97
N ASN A 249 17.81 8.75 -4.22
CA ASN A 249 18.73 9.51 -3.40
C ASN A 249 18.77 10.94 -3.94
N ILE A 250 18.36 11.91 -3.12
CA ILE A 250 18.40 13.34 -3.45
C ILE A 250 19.50 14.07 -2.70
N VAL A 251 20.24 13.37 -1.82
CA VAL A 251 21.34 13.94 -1.02
C VAL A 251 22.60 13.08 -1.16
N ARG A 252 23.66 13.70 -1.67
CA ARG A 252 25.03 13.16 -1.62
C ARG A 252 25.91 14.09 -0.81
N GLU A 253 27.03 13.59 -0.31
CA GLU A 253 28.11 14.48 0.13
C GLU A 253 29.01 14.80 -1.05
N VAL A 254 29.48 16.04 -1.12
CA VAL A 254 30.49 16.47 -2.10
C VAL A 254 31.67 15.51 -2.07
N GLN A 255 32.13 15.13 -0.87
CA GLN A 255 33.29 14.28 -0.62
C GLN A 255 33.06 12.80 -0.96
N THR A 256 31.84 12.35 -1.22
CA THR A 256 31.58 10.91 -1.47
C THR A 256 32.32 10.44 -2.71
N ARG A 257 33.13 9.38 -2.57
CA ARG A 257 33.80 8.70 -3.68
C ARG A 257 33.33 7.27 -3.82
N ARG A 258 33.42 6.73 -5.03
CA ARG A 258 33.25 5.30 -5.29
C ARG A 258 34.57 4.57 -5.03
N ILE A 259 34.50 3.46 -4.30
CA ILE A 259 35.63 2.56 -4.09
C ILE A 259 35.63 1.51 -5.20
N VAL A 260 36.75 1.41 -5.92
CA VAL A 260 36.95 0.45 -7.02
C VAL A 260 37.89 -0.70 -6.68
N ALA A 261 38.75 -0.53 -5.68
CA ALA A 261 39.58 -1.60 -5.13
C ALA A 261 39.89 -1.36 -3.64
N ILE A 262 40.08 -2.44 -2.90
CA ILE A 262 40.51 -2.45 -1.49
C ILE A 262 41.65 -3.44 -1.36
N ASP A 263 42.86 -2.92 -1.16
CA ASP A 263 44.08 -3.72 -1.00
C ASP A 263 44.55 -3.70 0.46
N ALA A 264 45.22 -4.76 0.89
CA ALA A 264 45.82 -4.83 2.22
C ALA A 264 47.21 -4.18 2.22
N GLU A 265 47.47 -3.31 3.18
CA GLU A 265 48.77 -2.67 3.36
C GLU A 265 49.20 -2.76 4.82
N GLY A 266 49.88 -3.86 5.18
CA GLY A 266 50.14 -4.21 6.57
C GLY A 266 48.84 -4.49 7.32
N ASP A 267 48.62 -3.80 8.44
CA ASP A 267 47.37 -3.85 9.21
C ASP A 267 46.30 -2.89 8.66
N ASP A 268 46.67 -1.99 7.74
CA ASP A 268 45.82 -0.96 7.16
C ASP A 268 45.23 -1.41 5.80
N LYS A 269 44.34 -0.58 5.24
CA LYS A 269 43.64 -0.84 3.96
C LYS A 269 43.87 0.33 3.01
N LEU A 270 44.39 0.03 1.82
CA LEU A 270 44.54 1.00 0.74
C LEU A 270 43.27 0.97 -0.13
N LEU A 271 42.55 2.09 -0.16
CA LEU A 271 41.34 2.25 -0.96
C LEU A 271 41.67 2.97 -2.26
N LYS A 272 41.39 2.34 -3.41
CA LYS A 272 41.40 3.04 -4.70
C LYS A 272 40.02 3.61 -4.98
N VAL A 273 39.95 4.90 -5.25
CA VAL A 273 38.68 5.63 -5.37
C VAL A 273 38.57 6.43 -6.67
N GLU A 274 37.33 6.66 -7.10
CA GLU A 274 36.98 7.47 -8.27
C GLU A 274 35.68 8.26 -8.02
N ASP A 275 35.32 9.14 -8.95
CA ASP A 275 34.01 9.79 -8.95
C ASP A 275 32.89 8.79 -9.19
N PHE A 276 31.79 8.92 -8.43
CA PHE A 276 30.61 8.10 -8.64
C PHE A 276 29.81 8.59 -9.84
N PHE A 277 29.15 7.69 -10.57
CA PHE A 277 28.34 8.06 -11.72
C PHE A 277 27.17 8.99 -11.33
N GLY A 278 26.96 10.07 -12.08
CA GLY A 278 25.90 11.04 -11.82
C GLY A 278 26.25 12.13 -10.80
N HIS A 279 27.49 12.19 -10.28
CA HIS A 279 27.92 13.22 -9.32
C HIS A 279 27.66 14.67 -9.80
N GLN A 280 27.78 14.93 -11.10
CA GLN A 280 27.53 16.25 -11.70
C GLN A 280 26.09 16.73 -11.53
N GLN A 281 25.11 15.82 -11.38
CA GLN A 281 23.71 16.18 -11.13
C GLN A 281 23.49 16.86 -9.77
N TYR A 282 24.38 16.57 -8.82
CA TYR A 282 24.40 17.20 -7.51
C TYR A 282 25.23 18.50 -7.52
N GLY A 283 25.78 18.90 -8.68
CA GLY A 283 26.70 20.02 -8.81
C GLY A 283 28.11 19.72 -8.27
N ILE A 284 28.49 18.44 -8.19
CA ILE A 284 29.82 18.03 -7.73
C ILE A 284 30.76 18.00 -8.93
N GLU A 285 31.84 18.78 -8.87
CA GLU A 285 32.88 18.79 -9.92
C GLU A 285 33.61 17.45 -10.03
N PRO A 286 34.02 17.02 -11.24
CA PRO A 286 34.85 15.82 -11.43
C PRO A 286 36.31 16.06 -11.01
N ASP A 287 37.05 14.97 -10.82
CA ASP A 287 38.51 14.94 -10.67
C ASP A 287 39.06 15.85 -9.55
N ARG A 288 38.24 16.10 -8.50
CA ARG A 288 38.66 16.92 -7.36
C ARG A 288 39.76 16.19 -6.57
N PRO A 289 40.81 16.88 -6.09
CA PRO A 289 41.86 16.27 -5.26
C PRO A 289 41.28 15.57 -4.03
N LEU A 290 41.73 14.35 -3.74
CA LEU A 290 41.33 13.59 -2.56
C LEU A 290 41.85 14.25 -1.28
N SER A 291 43.04 14.86 -1.32
CA SER A 291 43.65 15.56 -0.19
C SER A 291 42.86 16.79 0.27
N ALA A 292 41.95 17.30 -0.56
CA ALA A 292 41.01 18.36 -0.19
C ALA A 292 39.77 17.83 0.56
N ASP A 293 39.45 16.54 0.41
CA ASP A 293 38.26 15.92 0.99
C ASP A 293 38.57 15.15 2.29
N TYR A 294 39.72 14.47 2.30
CA TYR A 294 40.12 13.56 3.36
C TYR A 294 41.46 13.97 3.95
N HIS A 295 41.52 14.03 5.29
CA HIS A 295 42.71 14.40 6.04
C HIS A 295 43.08 13.30 7.02
N PRO A 296 44.38 13.09 7.31
CA PRO A 296 44.80 12.15 8.35
C PRO A 296 44.08 12.38 9.68
N GLY A 297 43.51 11.31 10.24
CA GLY A 297 42.71 11.33 11.47
C GLY A 297 41.20 11.53 11.26
N ASP A 298 40.74 11.86 10.04
CA ASP A 298 39.32 11.88 9.73
C ASP A 298 38.72 10.46 9.85
N GLU A 299 37.56 10.34 10.48
CA GLU A 299 36.77 9.10 10.46
C GLU A 299 35.93 9.07 9.17
N VAL A 300 35.95 7.92 8.50
CA VAL A 300 35.23 7.66 7.24
C VAL A 300 34.35 6.42 7.37
N LEU A 301 33.28 6.40 6.57
CA LEU A 301 32.36 5.28 6.42
C LEU A 301 32.58 4.62 5.06
N ILE A 302 32.89 3.32 5.09
CA ILE A 302 32.91 2.45 3.93
C ILE A 302 31.56 1.73 3.91
N ALA A 303 30.77 1.90 2.86
CA ALA A 303 29.44 1.27 2.76
C ALA A 303 29.10 0.82 1.34
N ASP A 304 28.65 -0.43 1.20
CA ASP A 304 28.19 -1.01 -0.07
C ASP A 304 26.67 -1.23 -0.11
N GLY A 305 25.96 -0.72 0.91
CA GLY A 305 24.52 -0.85 1.05
C GLY A 305 24.03 -2.19 1.62
N GLN A 306 24.94 -3.13 1.87
CA GLN A 306 24.67 -4.34 2.66
C GLN A 306 25.54 -4.37 3.91
N HIS A 307 26.80 -3.99 3.75
CA HIS A 307 27.85 -3.94 4.76
C HIS A 307 28.31 -2.51 4.98
N ASP A 308 28.81 -2.26 6.18
CA ASP A 308 29.40 -0.99 6.58
C ASP A 308 30.61 -1.21 7.48
N ALA A 309 31.57 -0.28 7.42
CA ALA A 309 32.73 -0.23 8.29
C ALA A 309 33.18 1.20 8.53
N ARG A 310 33.73 1.46 9.72
CA ARG A 310 34.36 2.75 10.06
C ARG A 310 35.87 2.59 10.14
N ALA A 311 36.59 3.58 9.61
CA ALA A 311 38.04 3.63 9.62
C ALA A 311 38.53 5.07 9.76
N ASN A 312 39.80 5.24 10.15
CA ASN A 312 40.45 6.55 10.19
C ASN A 312 41.38 6.70 8.98
N VAL A 313 41.37 7.86 8.34
CA VAL A 313 42.30 8.19 7.27
C VAL A 313 43.73 8.25 7.83
N VAL A 314 44.67 7.56 7.19
CA VAL A 314 46.09 7.53 7.54
C VAL A 314 46.87 8.47 6.62
N THR A 315 46.75 8.28 5.30
CA THR A 315 47.36 9.12 4.27
C THR A 315 46.47 9.18 3.02
N VAL A 316 46.72 10.19 2.18
CA VAL A 316 46.00 10.42 0.92
C VAL A 316 47.03 10.68 -0.18
N ASP A 317 46.81 10.08 -1.35
CA ASP A 317 47.64 10.27 -2.54
C ASP A 317 46.74 10.64 -3.73
N ASP A 318 46.84 11.90 -4.15
CA ASP A 318 46.06 12.46 -5.26
C ASP A 318 46.48 11.91 -6.62
N GLU A 319 47.76 11.63 -6.82
CA GLU A 319 48.29 11.16 -8.11
C GLU A 319 47.89 9.69 -8.35
N ALA A 320 47.93 8.89 -7.29
CA ALA A 320 47.50 7.50 -7.33
C ALA A 320 45.97 7.32 -7.26
N GLY A 321 45.24 8.34 -6.80
CA GLY A 321 43.80 8.25 -6.56
C GLY A 321 43.47 7.29 -5.41
N THR A 322 44.28 7.31 -4.33
CA THR A 322 44.17 6.36 -3.22
C THR A 322 44.09 7.03 -1.85
N VAL A 323 43.34 6.40 -0.94
CA VAL A 323 43.25 6.77 0.47
C VAL A 323 43.66 5.56 1.31
N LEU A 324 44.73 5.69 2.10
CA LEU A 324 45.10 4.69 3.09
C LEU A 324 44.27 4.93 4.36
N VAL A 325 43.59 3.90 4.85
CA VAL A 325 42.78 3.97 6.07
C VAL A 325 43.17 2.87 7.05
N SER A 326 42.90 3.11 8.34
CA SER A 326 43.13 2.13 9.39
C SER A 326 42.41 0.81 9.10
N GLY A 327 43.01 -0.32 9.51
CA GLY A 327 42.43 -1.65 9.33
C GLY A 327 40.95 -1.78 9.73
N PHE A 328 40.17 -2.46 8.89
CA PHE A 328 38.78 -2.83 9.17
C PHE A 328 38.46 -4.24 8.66
N HIS A 329 37.38 -4.83 9.19
CA HIS A 329 36.96 -6.18 8.85
C HIS A 329 36.46 -6.27 7.40
N THR A 330 36.95 -7.26 6.65
CA THR A 330 36.39 -7.60 5.34
C THR A 330 35.22 -8.57 5.54
N PRO A 331 34.01 -8.24 5.07
CA PRO A 331 32.85 -9.11 5.23
C PRO A 331 33.03 -10.43 4.46
N GLU A 332 32.31 -11.46 4.90
CA GLU A 332 32.25 -12.73 4.18
C GLU A 332 31.72 -12.52 2.75
N GLY A 333 32.39 -13.09 1.75
CA GLY A 333 32.06 -12.84 0.34
C GLY A 333 32.59 -11.51 -0.23
N GLY A 334 33.27 -10.69 0.58
CA GLY A 334 33.91 -9.45 0.16
C GLY A 334 32.94 -8.29 -0.09
N TRP A 335 33.51 -7.10 -0.32
CA TRP A 335 32.76 -5.86 -0.58
C TRP A 335 32.14 -5.83 -1.98
N LYS A 336 30.94 -5.26 -2.10
CA LYS A 336 30.23 -5.10 -3.39
C LYS A 336 30.68 -3.84 -4.14
N LEU A 337 31.85 -3.90 -4.80
CA LEU A 337 32.45 -2.74 -5.49
C LEU A 337 31.80 -2.40 -6.84
N ALA A 338 31.21 -3.39 -7.52
CA ALA A 338 30.63 -3.23 -8.85
C ALA A 338 29.17 -2.75 -8.80
N TYR A 339 28.76 -1.99 -9.82
CA TYR A 339 27.34 -1.77 -10.11
C TYR A 339 26.69 -3.06 -10.61
N SER A 340 25.39 -3.22 -10.33
CA SER A 340 24.60 -4.40 -10.74
C SER A 340 24.30 -4.47 -12.24
N ALA A 341 24.44 -3.36 -12.97
CA ALA A 341 24.32 -3.33 -14.42
C ALA A 341 25.29 -2.28 -15.01
N PRO A 342 25.62 -2.38 -16.31
CA PRO A 342 26.41 -1.36 -17.00
C PRO A 342 25.80 0.03 -16.84
N LEU A 343 26.65 1.03 -16.56
CA LEU A 343 26.21 2.42 -16.48
C LEU A 343 25.76 2.91 -17.86
N PRO A 344 24.70 3.73 -17.93
CA PRO A 344 24.30 4.35 -19.18
C PRO A 344 25.37 5.36 -19.64
N ASN A 345 25.56 5.48 -20.96
CA ASN A 345 26.55 6.41 -21.51
C ASN A 345 26.18 7.89 -21.31
N ARG A 346 24.92 8.17 -20.98
CA ARG A 346 24.37 9.49 -20.67
C ARG A 346 23.08 9.34 -19.87
N GLU A 347 22.69 10.42 -19.22
CA GLU A 347 21.48 10.50 -18.42
C GLU A 347 20.20 10.48 -19.28
N ASP A 348 19.12 9.96 -18.69
CA ASP A 348 17.78 10.06 -19.26
C ASP A 348 17.11 11.38 -18.84
N PRO A 349 16.90 12.35 -19.75
CA PRO A 349 16.19 13.58 -19.43
C PRO A 349 14.71 13.34 -19.06
N ASN A 350 14.16 12.17 -19.40
CA ASN A 350 12.79 11.76 -19.08
C ASN A 350 12.67 10.90 -17.83
N ALA A 351 13.79 10.43 -17.27
CA ALA A 351 13.81 9.67 -16.02
C ALA A 351 15.07 10.02 -15.20
N PRO A 352 15.22 11.30 -14.80
CA PRO A 352 16.40 11.79 -14.07
C PRO A 352 16.76 10.91 -12.88
N GLY A 353 18.03 10.54 -12.73
CA GLY A 353 18.55 9.83 -11.55
C GLY A 353 18.14 8.36 -11.39
N LEU A 354 17.79 7.65 -12.48
CA LEU A 354 17.67 6.18 -12.46
C LEU A 354 19.00 5.56 -12.86
N PHE A 355 19.84 5.23 -11.88
CA PHE A 355 21.11 4.55 -12.11
C PHE A 355 21.04 3.08 -11.69
N PRO A 356 21.84 2.19 -12.31
CA PRO A 356 22.01 0.84 -11.80
C PRO A 356 22.42 0.87 -10.32
N PRO A 357 21.75 0.10 -9.45
CA PRO A 357 22.12 0.05 -8.05
C PRO A 357 23.46 -0.66 -7.86
N GLY A 358 24.07 -0.47 -6.70
CA GLY A 358 25.33 -1.07 -6.29
C GLY A 358 26.48 -0.07 -6.17
N GLY A 359 27.69 -0.62 -6.12
CA GLY A 359 28.89 0.12 -5.76
C GLY A 359 29.15 0.17 -4.25
N CYS A 360 30.41 0.40 -3.90
CA CYS A 360 30.87 0.67 -2.54
C CYS A 360 31.38 2.10 -2.48
N TYR A 361 31.07 2.82 -1.40
CA TYR A 361 31.31 4.25 -1.29
C TYR A 361 32.15 4.57 -0.07
N LEU A 362 33.08 5.51 -0.25
CA LEU A 362 33.83 6.16 0.82
C LEU A 362 33.16 7.50 1.15
N ARG A 363 32.60 7.59 2.36
CA ARG A 363 31.88 8.77 2.85
C ARG A 363 32.57 9.37 4.06
N LYS A 364 32.33 10.65 4.31
CA LYS A 364 32.80 11.28 5.54
C LYS A 364 31.96 10.78 6.72
N PHE A 365 32.57 10.63 7.88
CA PHE A 365 31.84 10.31 9.11
C PHE A 365 32.12 11.35 10.20
N LYS A 366 33.41 11.62 10.49
CA LYS A 366 33.82 12.67 11.41
C LYS A 366 35.10 13.38 10.94
N PRO A 367 35.05 14.70 10.66
CA PRO A 367 33.84 15.53 10.57
C PRO A 367 32.87 14.98 9.49
N SER A 368 31.61 15.39 9.57
CA SER A 368 30.63 15.06 8.53
C SER A 368 30.98 15.74 7.20
N GLY A 369 30.43 15.23 6.10
CA GLY A 369 30.69 15.78 4.78
C GLY A 369 29.89 17.04 4.50
N THR A 370 29.91 17.49 3.25
CA THR A 370 29.15 18.64 2.80
C THR A 370 27.99 18.17 1.94
N PRO A 371 26.74 18.28 2.39
CA PRO A 371 25.58 17.87 1.59
C PRO A 371 25.46 18.65 0.27
N ALA A 372 25.18 17.93 -0.80
CA ALA A 372 24.87 18.36 -2.15
C ALA A 372 23.55 17.71 -2.58
N TYR A 373 22.77 18.41 -3.41
CA TYR A 373 21.35 18.09 -3.61
C TYR A 373 21.02 17.92 -5.07
N TYR A 374 20.17 16.93 -5.35
CA TYR A 374 19.64 16.71 -6.69
C TYR A 374 18.13 17.01 -6.76
N TRP A 375 17.80 18.25 -7.15
CA TRP A 375 16.42 18.73 -7.17
C TRP A 375 15.61 18.26 -8.36
N GLY A 376 16.23 17.99 -9.51
CA GLY A 376 15.53 17.73 -10.78
C GLY A 376 14.54 16.56 -10.70
N ARG A 377 14.82 15.58 -9.84
CA ARG A 377 13.96 14.42 -9.59
C ARG A 377 12.69 14.79 -8.80
N LEU A 378 12.86 15.45 -7.64
CA LEU A 378 11.76 15.93 -6.80
C LEU A 378 10.88 16.92 -7.59
N ASP A 379 11.52 17.89 -8.25
CA ASP A 379 10.87 18.92 -9.06
C ASP A 379 9.98 18.33 -10.13
N ARG A 380 10.46 17.29 -10.83
CA ARG A 380 9.68 16.61 -11.87
C ARG A 380 8.38 16.06 -11.29
N GLU A 381 8.48 15.19 -10.29
CA GLU A 381 7.31 14.49 -9.74
C GLU A 381 6.29 15.45 -9.13
N TRP A 382 6.75 16.41 -8.34
CA TRP A 382 5.86 17.30 -7.61
C TRP A 382 5.36 18.50 -8.41
N ASP A 383 6.08 18.96 -9.45
CA ASP A 383 5.48 19.92 -10.39
C ASP A 383 4.30 19.30 -11.13
N LEU A 384 4.38 18.01 -11.46
CA LEU A 384 3.25 17.32 -12.07
C LEU A 384 2.07 17.30 -11.11
N ALA A 385 2.26 16.80 -9.88
CA ALA A 385 1.18 16.69 -8.90
C ALA A 385 0.62 18.06 -8.48
N HIS A 386 1.47 19.01 -8.11
CA HIS A 386 1.07 20.30 -7.55
C HIS A 386 0.87 21.37 -8.62
N ARG A 387 1.85 21.65 -9.50
CA ARG A 387 1.71 22.77 -10.45
C ARG A 387 0.68 22.51 -11.54
N ARG A 388 0.69 21.30 -12.14
CA ARG A 388 -0.27 20.91 -13.18
C ARG A 388 -1.62 20.51 -12.59
N PHE A 389 -1.64 19.65 -11.57
CA PHE A 389 -2.88 19.07 -11.04
C PHE A 389 -3.34 19.65 -9.69
N LYS A 390 -2.71 20.70 -9.16
CA LYS A 390 -3.17 21.44 -7.97
C LYS A 390 -3.43 20.57 -6.74
N ARG A 391 -2.65 19.50 -6.54
CA ARG A 391 -2.73 18.67 -5.33
C ARG A 391 -1.89 19.25 -4.21
N ARG A 392 -2.34 19.08 -2.97
CA ARG A 392 -1.50 19.18 -1.78
C ARG A 392 -0.55 17.99 -1.77
N LEU A 393 0.71 18.27 -1.47
CA LEU A 393 1.75 17.25 -1.35
C LEU A 393 1.86 16.85 0.11
N MET A 394 2.27 15.62 0.36
CA MET A 394 2.69 15.17 1.69
C MET A 394 4.18 14.82 1.66
N PRO A 395 5.07 15.79 1.90
CA PRO A 395 6.49 15.52 2.08
C PRO A 395 6.69 14.60 3.29
N ASN A 396 7.28 13.41 3.09
CA ASN A 396 7.58 12.46 4.15
C ASN A 396 9.09 12.23 4.34
N PHE A 397 9.59 12.57 5.52
CA PHE A 397 10.96 12.31 5.96
C PHE A 397 11.00 10.98 6.74
N ALA A 398 11.15 9.90 6.00
CA ALA A 398 11.08 8.55 6.54
C ALA A 398 12.31 8.13 7.37
N ASP A 399 13.49 8.57 6.95
CA ASP A 399 14.78 8.10 7.44
C ASP A 399 15.90 9.11 7.14
N ALA A 400 17.12 8.80 7.59
CA ALA A 400 18.29 9.58 7.23
C ALA A 400 18.55 9.50 5.71
N PRO A 401 18.65 10.65 5.00
CA PRO A 401 18.97 10.66 3.58
C PRO A 401 20.30 9.98 3.29
N GLY A 402 20.42 9.33 2.14
CA GLY A 402 21.48 8.38 1.80
C GLY A 402 22.84 8.55 2.49
N ASP A 403 23.62 9.57 2.11
CA ASP A 403 24.99 9.72 2.63
C ASP A 403 25.04 10.16 4.11
N LEU A 404 23.92 10.62 4.68
CA LEU A 404 23.81 10.98 6.10
C LEU A 404 23.50 9.76 6.97
N ALA A 405 23.09 8.63 6.39
CA ALA A 405 22.79 7.42 7.14
C ALA A 405 24.01 6.92 7.92
N ILE A 406 23.79 6.50 9.17
CA ILE A 406 24.84 6.02 10.08
C ILE A 406 25.63 4.82 9.54
N ASP A 407 24.99 4.01 8.69
CA ASP A 407 25.53 2.78 8.12
C ASP A 407 25.34 2.69 6.59
N GLY A 408 25.01 3.82 5.96
CA GLY A 408 24.85 3.88 4.51
C GLY A 408 23.69 3.07 3.92
N ARG A 409 22.67 2.76 4.72
CA ARG A 409 21.48 2.00 4.31
C ARG A 409 20.21 2.80 4.68
N ASN A 410 19.07 2.55 4.03
CA ASN A 410 17.79 3.22 4.33
C ASN A 410 17.20 2.78 5.68
N TRP A 411 16.11 3.41 6.13
CA TRP A 411 15.33 3.01 7.30
C TRP A 411 16.16 3.05 8.60
N THR A 412 17.00 4.07 8.75
CA THR A 412 17.94 4.21 9.87
C THR A 412 18.13 5.65 10.28
N THR A 413 18.94 5.85 11.32
CA THR A 413 19.27 7.17 11.86
C THR A 413 20.47 7.82 11.18
N ALA A 414 20.63 9.11 11.43
CA ALA A 414 21.71 9.93 10.89
C ALA A 414 23.02 9.72 11.67
N LYS A 415 24.15 9.79 10.96
CA LYS A 415 25.50 9.80 11.56
C LYS A 415 25.77 11.08 12.37
N ASP A 416 25.14 12.20 11.98
CA ASP A 416 25.16 13.46 12.71
C ASP A 416 23.79 14.16 12.64
N TYR A 417 23.16 14.37 13.80
CA TYR A 417 21.84 14.97 13.87
C TYR A 417 21.80 16.48 13.54
N ALA A 418 22.89 17.23 13.76
CA ALA A 418 22.94 18.64 13.37
C ALA A 418 23.05 18.79 11.84
N GLU A 419 23.75 17.86 11.20
CA GLU A 419 23.75 17.73 9.74
C GLU A 419 22.38 17.33 9.19
N LEU A 420 21.72 16.33 9.80
CA LEU A 420 20.34 15.95 9.47
C LEU A 420 19.40 17.16 9.52
N HIS A 421 19.40 17.91 10.63
CA HIS A 421 18.59 19.12 10.76
C HIS A 421 18.87 20.12 9.64
N ALA A 422 20.14 20.33 9.29
CA ALA A 422 20.52 21.25 8.22
C ALA A 422 20.01 20.78 6.84
N VAL A 423 20.11 19.48 6.55
CA VAL A 423 19.64 18.87 5.30
C VAL A 423 18.12 18.91 5.18
N VAL A 424 17.41 18.54 6.25
CA VAL A 424 15.94 18.63 6.29
C VAL A 424 15.49 20.07 6.06
N ARG A 425 16.12 21.04 6.71
CA ARG A 425 15.88 22.47 6.51
C ARG A 425 16.11 22.92 5.06
N GLN A 426 17.13 22.40 4.37
CA GLN A 426 17.37 22.71 2.96
C GLN A 426 16.35 22.07 2.03
N ILE A 427 15.98 20.81 2.26
CA ILE A 427 14.96 20.12 1.46
C ILE A 427 13.59 20.79 1.62
N ALA A 428 13.15 21.00 2.87
CA ALA A 428 11.90 21.72 3.16
C ALA A 428 11.96 23.13 2.57
N GLY A 429 13.10 23.81 2.69
CA GLY A 429 13.34 25.11 2.10
C GLY A 429 13.16 25.15 0.59
N HIS A 430 13.72 24.18 -0.13
CA HIS A 430 13.56 24.06 -1.59
C HIS A 430 12.09 23.89 -1.99
N VAL A 431 11.33 23.09 -1.25
CA VAL A 431 9.89 22.90 -1.45
C VAL A 431 9.13 24.21 -1.23
N ILE A 432 9.44 24.95 -0.16
CA ILE A 432 8.81 26.24 0.15
C ILE A 432 9.18 27.29 -0.91
N ASP A 433 10.43 27.39 -1.33
CA ASP A 433 10.86 28.32 -2.39
C ASP A 433 10.13 28.03 -3.71
N ARG A 434 9.86 26.75 -3.97
CA ARG A 434 9.23 26.30 -5.21
C ARG A 434 7.72 26.52 -5.26
N TYR A 435 7.03 26.38 -4.12
CA TYR A 435 5.57 26.35 -4.04
C TYR A 435 4.94 27.49 -3.21
N GLY A 436 5.75 28.26 -2.48
CA GLY A 436 5.30 29.42 -1.70
C GLY A 436 4.25 29.06 -0.66
N ASP A 437 3.22 29.90 -0.55
CA ASP A 437 2.11 29.77 0.43
C ASP A 437 1.47 28.38 0.44
N ALA A 438 1.41 27.70 -0.72
CA ALA A 438 0.81 26.37 -0.81
C ALA A 438 1.50 25.33 0.10
N ALA A 439 2.77 25.54 0.44
CA ALA A 439 3.51 24.67 1.35
C ALA A 439 2.95 24.65 2.78
N LEU A 440 2.21 25.70 3.19
CA LEU A 440 1.51 25.74 4.49
C LEU A 440 0.30 24.79 4.54
N ASP A 441 -0.32 24.50 3.38
CA ASP A 441 -1.46 23.58 3.30
C ASP A 441 -1.03 22.10 3.25
N PHE A 442 0.27 21.83 3.12
CA PHE A 442 0.82 20.48 3.01
C PHE A 442 0.98 19.86 4.41
N PRO A 443 0.53 18.60 4.62
CA PRO A 443 0.95 17.85 5.80
C PRO A 443 2.42 17.44 5.67
N TRP A 444 3.23 17.77 6.68
CA TRP A 444 4.64 17.42 6.76
C TRP A 444 4.81 16.19 7.67
N SER A 445 5.21 15.07 7.08
CA SER A 445 5.27 13.77 7.75
C SER A 445 6.70 13.37 8.10
N VAL A 446 6.85 12.68 9.23
CA VAL A 446 8.09 12.05 9.67
C VAL A 446 7.82 10.57 9.94
N PHE A 447 8.70 9.71 9.42
CA PHE A 447 8.63 8.24 9.42
C PHE A 447 7.65 7.57 8.45
N ASN A 448 7.88 6.27 8.26
CA ASN A 448 6.95 5.32 7.68
C ASN A 448 7.02 4.04 8.52
N GLU A 449 5.91 3.60 9.09
CA GLU A 449 5.73 2.31 9.77
C GLU A 449 6.87 1.89 10.73
N PRO A 450 7.40 2.76 11.61
CA PRO A 450 8.55 2.43 12.45
C PRO A 450 8.23 1.34 13.49
N ASP A 451 6.96 1.06 13.75
CA ASP A 451 6.49 -0.03 14.59
C ASP A 451 6.72 -1.43 14.00
N LEU A 452 7.00 -1.52 12.70
CA LEU A 452 7.37 -2.77 12.04
C LEU A 452 8.88 -3.07 12.16
N GLY A 453 9.63 -2.24 12.90
CA GLY A 453 11.02 -2.50 13.23
C GLY A 453 11.91 -2.52 11.99
N VAL A 454 12.83 -3.51 11.90
CA VAL A 454 13.96 -3.53 10.95
C VAL A 454 13.62 -3.34 9.46
N LEU A 455 12.35 -3.41 9.07
CA LEU A 455 11.88 -3.17 7.71
C LEU A 455 11.84 -1.69 7.37
N PHE A 456 11.49 -0.85 8.35
CA PHE A 456 11.27 0.58 8.16
C PHE A 456 11.94 1.46 9.23
N TRP A 457 12.37 0.89 10.35
CA TRP A 457 13.22 1.54 11.34
C TRP A 457 14.16 0.56 12.02
N ARG A 458 15.47 0.70 11.76
CA ARG A 458 16.53 -0.23 12.21
C ARG A 458 17.16 0.15 13.55
N SER A 459 16.65 1.19 14.21
CA SER A 459 17.11 1.61 15.55
C SER A 459 16.02 1.42 16.61
N ASP A 460 16.28 1.88 17.83
CA ASP A 460 15.31 1.85 18.92
C ASP A 460 14.40 3.09 18.94
N TRP A 461 13.46 3.11 19.89
CA TRP A 461 12.49 4.20 20.04
C TRP A 461 13.07 5.45 20.70
N THR A 462 14.21 5.34 21.38
CA THR A 462 14.95 6.50 21.90
C THR A 462 15.55 7.28 20.73
N GLU A 463 16.20 6.58 19.80
CA GLU A 463 16.74 7.18 18.57
C GLU A 463 15.63 7.67 17.65
N LEU A 464 14.46 7.00 17.62
CA LEU A 464 13.29 7.47 16.87
C LEU A 464 12.85 8.86 17.34
N GLN A 465 12.70 9.05 18.65
CA GLN A 465 12.31 10.34 19.25
C GLN A 465 13.35 11.43 18.95
N LYS A 466 14.65 11.12 19.05
CA LYS A 466 15.70 12.06 18.66
C LYS A 466 15.58 12.44 17.18
N PHE A 467 15.49 11.46 16.28
CA PHE A 467 15.35 11.72 14.86
C PHE A 467 14.14 12.60 14.54
N TYR A 468 13.01 12.35 15.22
CA TYR A 468 11.81 13.19 15.12
C TYR A 468 12.11 14.64 15.47
N ASP A 469 12.71 14.91 16.63
CA ASP A 469 12.99 16.28 17.10
C ASP A 469 13.83 17.11 16.12
N TYR A 470 14.92 16.54 15.59
CA TYR A 470 15.78 17.26 14.65
C TYR A 470 15.11 17.46 13.29
N THR A 471 14.29 16.50 12.85
CA THR A 471 13.57 16.59 11.59
C THR A 471 12.46 17.63 11.66
N VAL A 472 11.63 17.59 12.71
CA VAL A 472 10.56 18.57 12.92
C VAL A 472 11.11 19.97 13.07
N ASP A 473 12.13 20.18 13.90
CA ASP A 473 12.74 21.51 14.05
C ASP A 473 13.34 22.02 12.74
N GLY A 474 13.96 21.14 11.94
CA GLY A 474 14.49 21.47 10.62
C GLY A 474 13.42 21.94 9.63
N ILE A 475 12.26 21.26 9.61
CA ILE A 475 11.09 21.65 8.80
C ILE A 475 10.58 23.02 9.25
N LEU A 476 10.26 23.18 10.54
CA LEU A 476 9.71 24.41 11.09
C LEU A 476 10.65 25.60 10.88
N ARG A 477 11.96 25.38 11.06
CA ARG A 477 12.97 26.40 10.83
C ARG A 477 13.02 26.86 9.38
N ALA A 478 12.84 25.95 8.41
CA ALA A 478 12.84 26.28 7.00
C ALA A 478 11.73 27.27 6.61
N PHE A 479 10.55 27.15 7.23
CA PHE A 479 9.44 28.09 7.10
C PHE A 479 9.78 29.46 7.67
N GLU A 480 10.33 29.50 8.88
CA GLU A 480 10.68 30.76 9.55
C GLU A 480 11.76 31.54 8.80
N ASP A 481 12.77 30.87 8.23
CA ASP A 481 13.81 31.53 7.44
C ASP A 481 13.26 32.17 6.16
N ARG A 482 12.09 31.73 5.71
CA ARG A 482 11.37 32.26 4.54
C ARG A 482 10.26 33.23 4.93
N GLY A 483 10.17 33.60 6.21
CA GLY A 483 9.24 34.61 6.72
C GLY A 483 7.85 34.08 7.07
N TYR A 484 7.64 32.78 7.04
CA TYR A 484 6.36 32.17 7.46
C TYR A 484 6.31 31.98 8.98
N ASP A 485 5.09 31.85 9.48
CA ASP A 485 4.82 31.49 10.87
C ASP A 485 4.77 29.97 11.02
N SER A 486 5.67 29.40 11.83
CA SER A 486 5.79 27.95 12.03
C SER A 486 4.62 27.35 12.82
N GLU A 487 3.81 28.18 13.49
CA GLU A 487 2.57 27.73 14.13
C GLU A 487 1.47 27.34 13.13
N GLN A 488 1.59 27.77 11.86
CA GLN A 488 0.67 27.39 10.79
C GLN A 488 1.08 26.08 10.09
N VAL A 489 2.29 25.58 10.36
CA VAL A 489 2.81 24.37 9.72
C VAL A 489 2.23 23.14 10.39
N PHE A 490 1.55 22.31 9.61
CA PHE A 490 0.94 21.07 10.08
C PHE A 490 1.94 19.92 9.98
N VAL A 491 2.55 19.53 11.11
CA VAL A 491 3.65 18.54 11.17
C VAL A 491 3.32 17.38 12.10
N GLY A 492 3.72 16.16 11.71
CA GLY A 492 3.40 14.95 12.47
C GLY A 492 3.99 13.69 11.86
N GLY A 493 3.44 12.54 12.23
CA GLY A 493 3.93 11.22 11.86
C GLY A 493 3.03 10.15 12.46
N LEU A 494 3.49 9.00 12.95
CA LEU A 494 4.66 8.25 12.52
C LEU A 494 4.36 7.43 11.27
N GLU A 495 3.15 7.58 10.70
CA GLU A 495 2.63 6.71 9.63
C GLU A 495 2.69 5.23 10.06
N LEU A 496 2.15 4.90 11.25
CA LEU A 496 2.27 3.58 11.88
C LEU A 496 1.63 2.48 11.03
N GLY A 497 2.30 1.33 10.90
CA GLY A 497 1.78 0.19 10.15
C GLY A 497 0.58 -0.47 10.83
N GLY A 498 0.57 -0.52 12.17
CA GLY A 498 -0.61 -0.91 12.96
C GLY A 498 -1.13 -2.32 12.66
N ILE A 499 -0.27 -3.26 12.24
CA ILE A 499 -0.69 -4.56 11.71
C ILE A 499 -1.34 -5.50 12.76
N PHE A 500 -1.18 -5.22 14.06
CA PHE A 500 -1.63 -6.08 15.16
C PHE A 500 -2.97 -5.62 15.77
N GLY A 501 -3.96 -5.33 14.92
CA GLY A 501 -5.27 -4.84 15.33
C GLY A 501 -5.18 -3.46 15.98
N THR A 502 -5.79 -3.27 17.16
CA THR A 502 -5.78 -2.00 17.90
C THR A 502 -4.60 -1.85 18.87
N ASN A 503 -3.61 -2.75 18.81
CA ASN A 503 -2.41 -2.68 19.65
C ASN A 503 -1.37 -1.76 19.02
N LEU A 504 -1.62 -0.45 19.12
CA LEU A 504 -0.77 0.58 18.51
C LEU A 504 0.38 0.96 19.43
N ARG A 505 1.57 1.17 18.86
CA ARG A 505 2.76 1.61 19.60
C ARG A 505 2.90 3.13 19.54
N LEU A 506 2.19 3.82 20.43
CA LEU A 506 2.15 5.28 20.48
C LEU A 506 2.55 5.88 21.82
N ARG A 507 2.60 5.08 22.89
CA ARG A 507 2.64 5.59 24.27
C ARG A 507 3.88 6.41 24.57
N GLU A 508 5.06 5.84 24.32
CA GLU A 508 6.33 6.52 24.59
C GLU A 508 6.53 7.77 23.72
N PHE A 509 6.10 7.71 22.46
CA PHE A 509 6.21 8.82 21.52
C PHE A 509 5.28 9.99 21.87
N LEU A 510 3.99 9.72 22.14
CA LEU A 510 3.05 10.75 22.54
C LEU A 510 3.35 11.30 23.94
N ALA A 511 3.91 10.50 24.85
CA ALA A 511 4.39 11.03 26.12
C ALA A 511 5.58 11.98 25.94
N HIS A 512 6.47 11.70 24.98
CA HIS A 512 7.57 12.60 24.65
C HIS A 512 7.13 13.90 23.97
N CYS A 513 6.12 13.84 23.09
CA CYS A 513 5.62 15.03 22.39
C CYS A 513 4.82 15.96 23.32
N SER A 514 4.12 15.42 24.33
CA SER A 514 3.46 16.24 25.34
C SER A 514 4.50 16.85 26.29
N PRO A 515 4.39 18.15 26.62
CA PRO A 515 5.28 18.77 27.59
C PRO A 515 5.02 18.33 29.04
N ASP A 516 3.84 17.78 29.35
CA ASP A 516 3.41 17.51 30.72
C ASP A 516 3.29 16.00 31.03
N ALA A 517 3.32 15.14 30.01
CA ALA A 517 3.19 13.70 30.17
C ALA A 517 4.52 13.00 30.45
N GLN A 518 4.45 11.82 31.06
CA GLN A 518 5.59 10.94 31.30
C GLN A 518 5.23 9.49 31.00
N ALA A 519 6.15 8.77 30.37
CA ALA A 519 6.05 7.32 30.17
C ALA A 519 7.44 6.68 30.14
N GLU A 520 7.51 5.40 30.49
CA GLU A 520 8.72 4.61 30.30
C GLU A 520 9.12 4.58 28.81
N GLY A 521 10.39 4.86 28.52
CA GLY A 521 10.91 4.93 27.15
C GLY A 521 10.75 6.29 26.45
N ALA A 522 10.00 7.24 27.03
CA ALA A 522 9.98 8.62 26.56
C ALA A 522 11.27 9.35 26.95
N ILE A 523 11.91 10.06 26.02
CA ILE A 523 13.08 10.89 26.34
C ILE A 523 12.62 12.18 27.03
N GLU A 524 13.32 12.57 28.10
CA GLU A 524 12.89 13.66 28.99
C GLU A 524 12.98 15.04 28.32
N ARG A 525 13.94 15.27 27.43
CA ARG A 525 14.15 16.56 26.79
C ARG A 525 14.18 16.41 25.28
N ASN A 526 13.62 17.42 24.60
CA ASN A 526 13.74 17.55 23.17
C ASN A 526 15.22 17.57 22.75
N ALA A 527 15.61 16.63 21.90
CA ALA A 527 16.99 16.35 21.57
C ALA A 527 17.62 17.46 20.72
N ALA A 528 16.85 18.12 19.84
CA ALA A 528 17.31 19.27 19.07
C ALA A 528 17.48 20.51 19.96
N PHE A 529 16.56 20.73 20.90
CA PHE A 529 16.67 21.79 21.91
C PHE A 529 17.90 21.61 22.80
N ALA A 530 18.19 20.38 23.22
CA ALA A 530 19.33 20.05 24.07
C ALA A 530 20.70 20.18 23.38
N ASP A 531 20.76 20.18 22.05
CA ASP A 531 22.03 20.27 21.30
C ASP A 531 22.55 21.72 21.21
N PRO A 532 23.71 22.03 21.83
CA PRO A 532 24.26 23.38 21.79
C PRO A 532 24.71 23.82 20.39
N ARG A 533 24.93 22.89 19.45
CA ARG A 533 25.30 23.21 18.05
C ARG A 533 24.16 23.89 17.29
N LEU A 534 22.93 23.73 17.78
CA LEU A 534 21.72 24.35 17.24
C LEU A 534 21.32 25.65 17.96
N ASN A 535 22.12 26.15 18.92
CA ASN A 535 21.86 27.44 19.56
C ASN A 535 21.77 28.58 18.53
N GLY A 536 20.63 29.29 18.53
CA GLY A 536 20.30 30.35 17.56
C GLY A 536 19.87 29.85 16.17
N LYS A 537 19.83 28.53 15.95
CA LYS A 537 19.47 27.90 14.67
C LYS A 537 18.13 27.15 14.72
N ARG A 538 17.58 26.90 15.90
CA ARG A 538 16.27 26.26 16.07
C ARG A 538 15.12 27.16 15.62
N SER A 539 13.96 26.55 15.40
CA SER A 539 12.69 27.24 15.16
C SER A 539 12.18 27.93 16.44
N ARG A 540 11.43 29.03 16.29
CA ARG A 540 10.74 29.71 17.38
C ARG A 540 9.70 28.81 18.04
N ARG A 541 9.00 27.95 17.28
CA ARG A 541 7.99 27.03 17.81
C ARG A 541 8.58 26.04 18.82
N VAL A 542 9.68 25.37 18.46
CA VAL A 542 10.41 24.48 19.38
C VAL A 542 11.04 25.26 20.54
N GLU A 543 11.70 26.39 20.28
CA GLU A 543 12.29 27.22 21.34
C GLU A 543 11.24 27.70 22.35
N SER A 544 10.05 28.09 21.91
CA SER A 544 8.99 28.60 22.78
C SER A 544 8.37 27.50 23.62
N LEU A 545 8.01 26.37 23.00
CA LEU A 545 7.50 25.19 23.69
C LEU A 545 8.50 24.70 24.74
N CYS A 546 9.72 24.36 24.32
CA CYS A 546 10.69 23.77 25.23
C CYS A 546 11.12 24.74 26.35
N ARG A 547 11.24 26.05 26.10
CA ARG A 547 11.59 27.00 27.19
C ARG A 547 10.48 27.17 28.22
N ALA A 548 9.22 27.07 27.81
CA ALA A 548 8.09 27.15 28.72
C ALA A 548 7.99 25.91 29.63
N HIS A 549 8.53 24.76 29.17
CA HIS A 549 8.39 23.46 29.83
C HIS A 549 9.74 22.78 30.12
N GLU A 550 10.74 23.54 30.59
CA GLU A 550 12.04 22.99 31.06
C GLU A 550 12.82 22.08 30.06
N GLY A 551 12.57 22.25 28.76
CA GLY A 551 13.15 21.46 27.68
C GLY A 551 12.27 20.31 27.18
N GLN A 552 11.06 20.13 27.74
CA GLN A 552 10.10 19.07 27.38
C GLN A 552 9.21 19.47 26.20
N GLY A 553 8.59 18.45 25.59
CA GLY A 553 7.65 18.58 24.48
C GLY A 553 8.30 18.61 23.10
N SER A 554 7.53 18.20 22.10
CA SER A 554 7.89 18.26 20.68
C SER A 554 6.63 18.56 19.84
N PRO A 555 6.68 19.48 18.86
CA PRO A 555 5.51 19.78 18.02
C PRO A 555 4.98 18.53 17.31
N CYS A 556 3.68 18.27 17.46
CA CYS A 556 2.99 17.13 16.87
C CYS A 556 1.50 17.48 16.67
N ASP A 557 1.14 17.82 15.44
CA ASP A 557 -0.20 18.24 15.05
C ASP A 557 -1.10 17.06 14.63
N PHE A 558 -0.48 15.96 14.20
CA PHE A 558 -1.19 14.74 13.83
C PHE A 558 -0.40 13.46 14.10
N ILE A 559 -1.16 12.39 14.32
CA ILE A 559 -0.68 11.02 14.14
C ILE A 559 -1.40 10.34 12.97
N SER A 560 -0.74 9.45 12.24
CA SER A 560 -1.29 8.70 11.12
C SER A 560 -1.12 7.20 11.33
N ILE A 561 -2.19 6.44 11.06
CA ILE A 561 -2.24 4.98 11.16
C ILE A 561 -2.61 4.38 9.81
N HIS A 562 -1.80 3.46 9.32
CA HIS A 562 -2.10 2.67 8.13
C HIS A 562 -3.15 1.59 8.46
N ALA A 563 -4.17 1.47 7.61
CA ALA A 563 -5.31 0.61 7.86
C ALA A 563 -5.69 -0.22 6.62
N TYR A 564 -5.52 -1.53 6.76
CA TYR A 564 -5.64 -2.50 5.68
C TYR A 564 -6.56 -3.64 6.07
N ASN A 565 -7.79 -3.30 6.44
CA ASN A 565 -8.67 -4.16 7.22
C ASN A 565 -10.15 -3.93 6.84
N THR A 566 -11.06 -4.68 7.46
CA THR A 566 -12.49 -4.38 7.49
C THR A 566 -12.75 -2.92 7.89
N SER A 567 -13.92 -2.39 7.52
CA SER A 567 -14.29 -1.01 7.84
C SER A 567 -14.37 -0.78 9.35
N SER A 568 -14.86 -1.77 10.12
CA SER A 568 -14.91 -1.71 11.58
C SER A 568 -13.53 -1.64 12.22
N LEU A 569 -12.58 -2.49 11.81
CA LEU A 569 -11.24 -2.49 12.40
C LEU A 569 -10.46 -1.24 11.98
N THR A 570 -10.62 -0.79 10.73
CA THR A 570 -10.06 0.49 10.26
C THR A 570 -10.51 1.65 11.15
N ALA A 571 -11.82 1.81 11.39
CA ALA A 571 -12.32 2.85 12.28
C ALA A 571 -11.85 2.65 13.73
N ALA A 572 -11.82 1.40 14.22
CA ALA A 572 -11.39 1.08 15.59
C ALA A 572 -9.93 1.46 15.86
N LYS A 573 -9.02 1.28 14.87
CA LYS A 573 -7.62 1.71 14.99
C LYS A 573 -7.51 3.22 15.16
N LEU A 574 -8.19 3.99 14.32
CA LEU A 574 -8.16 5.46 14.38
C LEU A 574 -8.78 5.98 15.68
N ILE A 575 -9.92 5.40 16.09
CA ILE A 575 -10.54 5.74 17.38
C ILE A 575 -9.58 5.40 18.53
N ARG A 576 -8.95 4.22 18.52
CA ARG A 576 -8.03 3.81 19.58
C ARG A 576 -6.80 4.72 19.65
N ALA A 577 -6.27 5.16 18.51
CA ALA A 577 -5.14 6.09 18.48
C ALA A 577 -5.48 7.41 19.20
N LYS A 578 -6.67 7.98 18.94
CA LYS A 578 -7.13 9.18 19.65
C LYS A 578 -7.39 8.92 21.15
N GLU A 579 -7.96 7.77 21.50
CA GLU A 579 -8.14 7.38 22.90
C GLU A 579 -6.82 7.29 23.64
N MET A 580 -5.79 6.68 23.03
CA MET A 580 -4.45 6.62 23.60
C MET A 580 -3.86 8.01 23.82
N ALA A 581 -4.04 8.93 22.87
CA ALA A 581 -3.57 10.31 23.02
C ALA A 581 -4.26 11.00 24.20
N LEU A 582 -5.59 10.91 24.29
CA LEU A 582 -6.36 11.51 25.40
C LEU A 582 -6.11 10.83 26.76
N GLU A 583 -5.75 9.54 26.79
CA GLU A 583 -5.30 8.83 27.99
C GLU A 583 -3.94 9.34 28.50
N ILE A 584 -3.09 9.83 27.60
CA ILE A 584 -1.74 10.33 27.91
C ILE A 584 -1.82 11.79 28.36
N ASP A 585 -2.49 12.62 27.57
CA ASP A 585 -2.67 14.04 27.86
C ASP A 585 -3.97 14.56 27.22
N PRO A 586 -5.07 14.64 27.99
CA PRO A 586 -6.38 14.98 27.45
C PRO A 586 -6.53 16.45 27.04
N GLU A 587 -5.71 17.35 27.60
CA GLU A 587 -5.76 18.78 27.30
C GLU A 587 -4.90 19.09 26.07
N TYR A 588 -3.65 18.62 26.05
CA TYR A 588 -2.73 18.84 24.93
C TYR A 588 -3.23 18.18 23.64
N TYR A 589 -3.76 16.95 23.74
CA TYR A 589 -4.22 16.21 22.57
C TYR A 589 -5.70 16.37 22.25
N ALA A 590 -6.40 17.36 22.83
CA ALA A 590 -7.80 17.62 22.53
C ALA A 590 -8.05 17.81 21.01
N ASP A 591 -7.16 18.55 20.35
CA ASP A 591 -7.25 18.90 18.93
C ASP A 591 -6.29 18.11 18.03
N LEU A 592 -5.58 17.11 18.56
CA LEU A 592 -4.70 16.23 17.77
C LEU A 592 -5.49 15.54 16.65
N TRP A 593 -5.00 15.63 15.42
CA TRP A 593 -5.58 14.92 14.29
C TRP A 593 -5.15 13.46 14.29
N VAL A 594 -6.09 12.56 14.04
CA VAL A 594 -5.79 11.16 13.75
C VAL A 594 -6.13 10.86 12.30
N ASN A 595 -5.08 10.71 11.51
CA ASN A 595 -5.13 10.51 10.08
C ASN A 595 -4.99 9.04 9.70
N SER A 596 -5.33 8.74 8.45
CA SER A 596 -4.91 7.51 7.79
C SER A 596 -4.43 7.86 6.40
N HIS A 597 -3.13 8.08 6.26
CA HIS A 597 -2.55 8.38 4.95
C HIS A 597 -2.25 7.13 4.10
N GLU A 598 -2.60 5.95 4.60
CA GLU A 598 -2.69 4.72 3.84
C GLU A 598 -3.89 3.89 4.30
N SER A 599 -4.89 3.73 3.43
CA SER A 599 -6.03 2.87 3.75
C SER A 599 -6.65 2.18 2.54
N CYS A 600 -7.02 0.91 2.71
CA CYS A 600 -7.91 0.18 1.82
C CYS A 600 -8.44 -1.08 2.54
N PRO A 601 -9.44 -1.79 2.01
CA PRO A 601 -9.85 -3.08 2.57
C PRO A 601 -8.72 -4.09 2.74
N GLY A 602 -7.72 -4.07 1.84
CA GLY A 602 -6.54 -4.93 1.92
C GLY A 602 -5.57 -4.65 0.77
N TRP A 603 -4.26 -4.82 1.02
CA TRP A 603 -3.16 -4.42 0.12
C TRP A 603 -2.38 -5.59 -0.48
N ASP A 604 -2.51 -6.76 0.11
CA ASP A 604 -1.66 -7.93 -0.11
C ASP A 604 -1.99 -8.71 -1.39
N MET A 605 -3.06 -8.32 -2.09
CA MET A 605 -3.48 -8.86 -3.39
C MET A 605 -3.44 -10.39 -3.45
N PRO A 606 -4.14 -11.10 -2.53
CA PRO A 606 -4.21 -12.54 -2.60
C PRO A 606 -4.78 -12.95 -3.96
N PRO A 607 -4.39 -14.11 -4.51
CA PRO A 607 -4.91 -14.59 -5.79
C PRO A 607 -6.34 -15.15 -5.62
N ASP A 608 -7.19 -14.47 -4.85
CA ASP A 608 -8.61 -14.74 -4.63
C ASP A 608 -9.45 -13.89 -5.62
N PRO A 609 -10.25 -14.51 -6.50
CA PRO A 609 -11.19 -13.77 -7.34
C PRO A 609 -12.13 -12.82 -6.58
N ALA A 610 -12.46 -13.12 -5.32
CA ALA A 610 -13.27 -12.22 -4.48
C ALA A 610 -12.55 -10.91 -4.12
N PHE A 611 -11.24 -10.96 -3.92
CA PHE A 611 -10.42 -9.76 -3.77
C PHE A 611 -10.56 -8.89 -5.01
N ALA A 612 -10.42 -9.48 -6.19
CA ALA A 612 -10.56 -8.75 -7.44
C ALA A 612 -11.94 -8.12 -7.62
N ASP A 613 -13.00 -8.86 -7.31
CA ASP A 613 -14.38 -8.41 -7.44
C ASP A 613 -14.72 -7.22 -6.54
N SER A 614 -14.21 -7.22 -5.30
CA SER A 614 -14.44 -6.15 -4.34
C SER A 614 -13.95 -4.79 -4.82
N TYR A 615 -12.94 -4.77 -5.70
CA TYR A 615 -12.41 -3.56 -6.33
C TYR A 615 -12.93 -3.31 -7.75
N LEU A 616 -13.56 -4.29 -8.42
CA LEU A 616 -14.01 -4.15 -9.80
C LEU A 616 -15.31 -3.33 -9.95
N GLY A 617 -15.95 -2.96 -8.85
CA GLY A 617 -17.14 -2.11 -8.84
C GLY A 617 -18.43 -2.82 -8.44
N ASN A 618 -18.37 -3.87 -7.63
CA ASN A 618 -19.56 -4.57 -7.14
C ASN A 618 -20.33 -3.84 -6.02
N GLY A 619 -19.82 -2.70 -5.54
CA GLY A 619 -20.41 -1.89 -4.45
C GLY A 619 -19.71 -2.04 -3.10
N TYR A 620 -18.86 -3.05 -2.93
CA TYR A 620 -18.14 -3.30 -1.67
C TYR A 620 -17.21 -2.13 -1.27
N PHE A 621 -16.34 -1.67 -2.16
CA PHE A 621 -15.36 -0.64 -1.82
C PHE A 621 -15.98 0.74 -1.48
N PRO A 622 -17.01 1.25 -2.21
CA PRO A 622 -17.77 2.43 -1.79
C PRO A 622 -18.42 2.29 -0.41
N THR A 623 -19.06 1.15 -0.13
CA THR A 623 -19.75 0.93 1.15
C THR A 623 -18.78 0.75 2.32
N TRP A 624 -17.60 0.18 2.09
CA TRP A 624 -16.50 0.16 3.05
C TRP A 624 -16.07 1.58 3.46
N CYS A 625 -15.88 2.48 2.48
CA CYS A 625 -15.55 3.88 2.75
C CYS A 625 -16.67 4.58 3.55
N ALA A 626 -17.93 4.36 3.16
CA ALA A 626 -19.09 4.92 3.85
C ALA A 626 -19.15 4.48 5.32
N ASP A 627 -18.89 3.20 5.58
CA ASP A 627 -18.94 2.63 6.93
C ASP A 627 -17.80 3.14 7.83
N VAL A 628 -16.58 3.28 7.29
CA VAL A 628 -15.46 3.91 8.02
C VAL A 628 -15.83 5.36 8.41
N THR A 629 -16.26 6.18 7.45
CA THR A 629 -16.65 7.57 7.69
C THR A 629 -17.75 7.69 8.75
N ARG A 630 -18.80 6.87 8.63
CA ARG A 630 -19.93 6.89 9.57
C ARG A 630 -19.50 6.53 10.99
N ARG A 631 -18.61 5.56 11.18
CA ARG A 631 -18.10 5.16 12.51
C ARG A 631 -17.25 6.24 13.16
N LEU A 632 -16.41 6.92 12.39
CA LEU A 632 -15.60 8.03 12.89
C LEU A 632 -16.50 9.20 13.33
N LEU A 633 -17.49 9.55 12.52
CA LEU A 633 -18.48 10.59 12.86
C LEU A 633 -19.34 10.20 14.07
N ASP A 634 -19.74 8.93 14.19
CA ASP A 634 -20.47 8.42 15.36
C ASP A 634 -19.67 8.57 16.66
N ARG A 635 -18.35 8.35 16.60
CA ARG A 635 -17.47 8.60 17.74
C ARG A 635 -17.37 10.10 18.05
N ALA A 636 -17.20 10.94 17.04
CA ALA A 636 -17.13 12.39 17.18
C ALA A 636 -18.45 13.02 17.69
N ALA A 637 -19.60 12.43 17.38
CA ALA A 637 -20.89 12.82 17.94
C ALA A 637 -20.97 12.65 19.47
N LYS A 638 -20.23 11.68 20.01
CA LYS A 638 -20.18 11.38 21.45
C LYS A 638 -19.11 12.20 22.17
N ASP A 639 -18.03 12.54 21.48
CA ASP A 639 -16.93 13.35 22.01
C ASP A 639 -16.28 14.16 20.87
N HIS A 640 -16.49 15.47 20.88
CA HIS A 640 -16.06 16.38 19.82
C HIS A 640 -14.54 16.38 19.60
N ARG A 641 -13.74 15.95 20.59
CA ARG A 641 -12.28 15.82 20.44
C ARG A 641 -11.89 14.80 19.38
N PHE A 642 -12.79 13.89 19.00
CA PHE A 642 -12.58 12.93 17.90
C PHE A 642 -12.88 13.52 16.51
N GLY A 643 -13.33 14.76 16.42
CA GLY A 643 -13.71 15.43 15.16
C GLY A 643 -12.54 15.96 14.33
N TYR A 644 -11.38 15.29 14.35
CA TYR A 644 -10.13 15.77 13.74
C TYR A 644 -9.42 14.63 13.00
N GLY A 645 -9.34 14.73 11.67
CA GLY A 645 -8.61 13.75 10.88
C GLY A 645 -8.81 13.86 9.38
N GLU A 646 -7.84 13.34 8.64
CA GLU A 646 -7.87 13.17 7.19
C GLU A 646 -7.51 11.74 6.81
N THR A 647 -8.34 11.10 5.99
CA THR A 647 -8.07 9.76 5.45
C THR A 647 -7.84 9.83 3.94
N ILE A 648 -6.99 8.95 3.41
CA ILE A 648 -6.77 8.78 1.97
C ILE A 648 -6.69 7.29 1.61
N LEU A 649 -6.87 6.97 0.33
CA LEU A 649 -6.78 5.58 -0.15
C LEU A 649 -5.36 5.19 -0.56
N THR A 650 -4.96 3.95 -0.35
CA THR A 650 -3.71 3.41 -0.94
C THR A 650 -4.00 2.64 -2.21
N PHE A 651 -3.12 2.73 -3.21
CA PHE A 651 -3.22 1.98 -4.48
C PHE A 651 -1.93 1.20 -4.78
N TRP A 652 -2.02 -0.14 -4.87
CA TRP A 652 -0.89 -1.07 -5.03
C TRP A 652 -1.16 -2.11 -6.13
N PRO A 653 -0.21 -2.35 -7.07
CA PRO A 653 0.52 -1.34 -7.83
C PRO A 653 -0.45 -0.49 -8.68
N TRP A 654 -0.04 0.71 -9.12
CA TRP A 654 -0.94 1.62 -9.86
C TRP A 654 -0.24 2.22 -11.10
N PRO A 655 -0.88 2.23 -12.29
CA PRO A 655 -2.27 1.83 -12.59
C PRO A 655 -2.47 0.34 -12.85
N ASN A 656 -3.59 -0.20 -12.35
CA ASN A 656 -4.02 -1.56 -12.69
C ASN A 656 -4.50 -1.63 -14.14
N THR A 657 -4.08 -2.66 -14.85
CA THR A 657 -4.44 -2.88 -16.26
C THR A 657 -5.69 -3.74 -16.38
N ASN A 658 -6.51 -3.45 -17.38
CA ASN A 658 -7.70 -4.24 -17.73
C ASN A 658 -8.64 -4.48 -16.52
N PHE A 659 -9.19 -5.69 -16.38
CA PHE A 659 -10.23 -6.03 -15.38
C PHE A 659 -9.72 -6.96 -14.29
N GLU A 660 -8.40 -7.01 -14.09
CA GLU A 660 -7.80 -7.69 -12.96
C GLU A 660 -8.08 -6.96 -11.63
N GLY A 661 -7.91 -7.72 -10.55
CA GLY A 661 -8.14 -7.22 -9.19
C GLY A 661 -7.12 -6.18 -8.75
N GLY A 662 -7.49 -5.39 -7.75
CA GLY A 662 -6.57 -4.47 -7.07
C GLY A 662 -7.17 -3.10 -6.81
N ASN A 663 -6.74 -2.52 -5.69
CA ASN A 663 -7.09 -1.18 -5.23
C ASN A 663 -6.56 -0.11 -6.20
N ALA A 664 -7.47 0.55 -6.91
CA ALA A 664 -7.20 1.75 -7.68
C ALA A 664 -8.47 2.61 -7.77
N CYS A 665 -8.36 3.80 -8.36
CA CYS A 665 -9.51 4.63 -8.77
C CYS A 665 -9.69 4.68 -10.30
N THR A 666 -8.73 4.17 -11.06
CA THR A 666 -8.77 4.10 -12.52
C THR A 666 -8.23 2.75 -13.00
N ARG A 667 -8.58 2.38 -14.23
CA ARG A 667 -8.02 1.22 -14.94
C ARG A 667 -7.43 1.67 -16.27
N LEU A 668 -6.30 1.08 -16.65
CA LEU A 668 -5.69 1.27 -17.95
C LEU A 668 -6.08 0.10 -18.86
N LEU A 669 -6.94 0.34 -19.85
CA LEU A 669 -7.40 -0.66 -20.80
C LEU A 669 -6.48 -0.68 -22.02
N HIS A 670 -6.03 -1.87 -22.39
CA HIS A 670 -5.29 -2.09 -23.63
C HIS A 670 -6.29 -2.28 -24.77
N VAL A 671 -6.07 -1.60 -25.88
CA VAL A 671 -7.00 -1.59 -27.02
C VAL A 671 -6.33 -2.17 -28.26
N ASP A 672 -7.05 -3.05 -28.93
CA ASP A 672 -6.78 -3.57 -30.27
C ASP A 672 -7.80 -2.93 -31.22
N ASP A 673 -7.34 -1.97 -32.02
CA ASP A 673 -8.15 -1.20 -32.96
C ASP A 673 -8.22 -1.90 -34.34
N ASP A 674 -7.22 -2.73 -34.70
CA ASP A 674 -7.13 -3.36 -36.03
C ASP A 674 -7.43 -4.87 -36.07
N GLY A 675 -7.54 -5.50 -34.90
CA GLY A 675 -7.88 -6.92 -34.71
C GLY A 675 -6.68 -7.86 -34.84
N ASP A 676 -5.44 -7.35 -34.78
CA ASP A 676 -4.23 -8.17 -34.89
C ASP A 676 -3.81 -8.86 -33.57
N GLY A 677 -4.55 -8.61 -32.48
CA GLY A 677 -4.31 -9.16 -31.16
C GLY A 677 -3.24 -8.42 -30.35
N LYS A 678 -2.74 -7.27 -30.82
CA LYS A 678 -1.75 -6.45 -30.10
C LYS A 678 -2.35 -5.15 -29.57
N THR A 679 -1.65 -4.55 -28.61
CA THR A 679 -2.05 -3.24 -28.09
C THR A 679 -1.64 -2.15 -29.08
N ASP A 680 -2.62 -1.48 -29.67
CA ASP A 680 -2.43 -0.27 -30.49
C ASP A 680 -2.33 0.98 -29.63
N ARG A 681 -3.13 1.04 -28.57
CA ARG A 681 -3.18 2.15 -27.61
C ARG A 681 -3.71 1.72 -26.25
N THR A 682 -3.57 2.61 -25.27
CA THR A 682 -4.16 2.44 -23.94
C THR A 682 -5.17 3.54 -23.63
N VAL A 683 -6.19 3.21 -22.84
CA VAL A 683 -7.25 4.14 -22.41
C VAL A 683 -7.43 4.05 -20.90
N ALA A 684 -7.42 5.19 -20.22
CA ALA A 684 -7.76 5.23 -18.80
C ALA A 684 -9.29 5.37 -18.63
N VAL A 685 -9.88 4.49 -17.82
CA VAL A 685 -11.29 4.55 -17.44
C VAL A 685 -11.44 4.74 -15.94
N ALA A 686 -12.47 5.52 -15.54
CA ALA A 686 -12.78 5.76 -14.14
C ALA A 686 -13.40 4.52 -13.50
N MET A 687 -12.95 4.16 -12.30
CA MET A 687 -13.63 3.15 -11.48
C MET A 687 -14.77 3.78 -10.68
N PRO A 688 -15.78 3.02 -10.22
CA PRO A 688 -16.89 3.57 -9.44
C PRO A 688 -16.45 4.35 -8.20
N ILE A 689 -15.36 3.92 -7.54
CA ILE A 689 -14.80 4.61 -6.37
C ILE A 689 -14.32 6.04 -6.69
N LEU A 690 -13.88 6.30 -7.94
CA LEU A 690 -13.45 7.62 -8.39
C LEU A 690 -14.56 8.66 -8.23
N HIS A 691 -15.76 8.28 -8.68
CA HIS A 691 -16.96 9.11 -8.65
C HIS A 691 -17.60 9.15 -7.27
N PHE A 692 -17.64 8.01 -6.57
CA PHE A 692 -18.19 7.92 -5.22
C PHE A 692 -17.46 8.88 -4.26
N LEU A 693 -16.13 8.88 -4.25
CA LEU A 693 -15.35 9.78 -3.41
C LEU A 693 -15.41 11.24 -3.90
N GLY A 694 -15.64 11.45 -5.20
CA GLY A 694 -16.04 12.75 -5.74
C GLY A 694 -17.28 13.29 -5.05
N LEU A 695 -18.35 12.51 -5.00
CA LEU A 695 -19.61 12.89 -4.33
C LEU A 695 -19.42 13.05 -2.81
N LEU A 696 -18.76 12.09 -2.15
CA LEU A 696 -18.48 12.16 -0.71
C LEU A 696 -17.73 13.44 -0.33
N SER A 697 -16.72 13.84 -1.13
CA SER A 697 -15.93 15.06 -0.90
C SER A 697 -16.72 16.35 -1.05
N THR A 698 -17.92 16.30 -1.65
CA THR A 698 -18.83 17.46 -1.67
C THR A 698 -19.55 17.68 -0.34
N MET A 699 -19.53 16.73 0.60
CA MET A 699 -20.03 16.89 1.97
C MET A 699 -18.95 17.55 2.84
N ALA A 700 -19.24 18.61 3.61
CA ALA A 700 -18.19 19.39 4.27
C ALA A 700 -18.59 19.96 5.64
N GLY A 701 -17.60 20.07 6.53
CA GLY A 701 -17.68 20.80 7.81
C GLY A 701 -18.55 20.13 8.86
N ASP A 702 -19.86 20.21 8.66
CA ASP A 702 -20.88 19.80 9.61
C ASP A 702 -21.65 18.59 9.08
N TYR A 703 -21.80 17.59 9.94
CA TYR A 703 -22.42 16.31 9.61
C TYR A 703 -23.53 15.93 10.59
N TRP A 704 -24.60 15.36 10.07
CA TRP A 704 -25.56 14.62 10.87
C TRP A 704 -25.35 13.12 10.64
N VAL A 705 -25.28 12.35 11.70
CA VAL A 705 -25.05 10.90 11.64
C VAL A 705 -26.39 10.20 11.87
N LEU A 706 -26.83 9.40 10.91
CA LEU A 706 -28.02 8.57 11.06
C LEU A 706 -27.70 7.38 11.98
N PRO A 707 -28.66 6.81 12.74
CA PRO A 707 -28.41 5.65 13.61
C PRO A 707 -27.91 4.43 12.82
N GLN A 708 -27.32 3.47 13.54
CA GLN A 708 -26.81 2.24 12.92
C GLN A 708 -27.84 1.15 13.12
N GLU A 709 -28.29 0.57 12.02
CA GLU A 709 -29.18 -0.59 12.05
C GLU A 709 -28.41 -1.84 11.62
N ARG A 710 -28.89 -3.01 12.04
CA ARG A 710 -28.31 -4.31 11.65
C ARG A 710 -29.41 -5.23 11.14
N ALA A 711 -29.12 -5.92 10.04
CA ALA A 711 -29.99 -6.93 9.46
C ALA A 711 -29.13 -8.09 8.94
N GLY A 712 -29.11 -9.19 9.69
CA GLY A 712 -28.09 -10.23 9.53
C GLY A 712 -26.69 -9.64 9.74
N ALA A 713 -25.76 -9.97 8.85
CA ALA A 713 -24.41 -9.41 8.85
C ALA A 713 -24.29 -8.02 8.18
N HIS A 714 -25.36 -7.46 7.62
CA HIS A 714 -25.34 -6.12 7.06
C HIS A 714 -25.45 -5.06 8.15
N VAL A 715 -24.55 -4.09 8.11
CA VAL A 715 -24.64 -2.82 8.84
C VAL A 715 -25.26 -1.78 7.91
N LEU A 716 -26.34 -1.15 8.37
CA LEU A 716 -27.00 -0.06 7.66
C LEU A 716 -26.77 1.25 8.38
N GLY A 717 -26.56 2.30 7.60
CA GLY A 717 -26.31 3.61 8.15
C GLY A 717 -26.37 4.73 7.13
N GLY A 718 -26.00 5.91 7.61
CA GLY A 718 -25.82 7.03 6.74
C GLY A 718 -25.34 8.28 7.46
N LEU A 719 -25.08 9.30 6.65
CA LEU A 719 -24.71 10.62 7.12
C LEU A 719 -25.27 11.67 6.17
N ALA A 720 -25.46 12.88 6.69
CA ALA A 720 -25.87 14.03 5.91
C ALA A 720 -24.98 15.22 6.17
N SER A 721 -24.88 16.11 5.20
CA SER A 721 -24.15 17.38 5.33
C SER A 721 -24.87 18.46 4.52
N ARG A 722 -24.91 19.66 5.08
CA ARG A 722 -25.54 20.82 4.43
C ARG A 722 -24.43 21.66 3.79
N THR A 723 -24.61 21.93 2.51
CA THR A 723 -23.72 22.79 1.71
C THR A 723 -24.50 23.99 1.18
N GLU A 724 -23.84 24.96 0.55
CA GLU A 724 -24.52 26.15 0.00
C GLU A 724 -25.70 25.75 -0.93
N GLY A 725 -26.92 25.86 -0.41
CA GLY A 725 -28.17 25.60 -1.13
C GLY A 725 -28.61 24.14 -1.24
N ASN A 726 -27.84 23.16 -0.74
CA ASN A 726 -28.18 21.74 -0.89
C ASN A 726 -27.96 20.93 0.39
N LEU A 727 -28.85 19.98 0.66
CA LEU A 727 -28.63 18.90 1.61
C LEU A 727 -28.10 17.66 0.86
N ARG A 728 -27.04 17.06 1.37
CA ARG A 728 -26.47 15.81 0.84
C ARG A 728 -26.70 14.72 1.86
N VAL A 729 -27.16 13.56 1.40
CA VAL A 729 -27.40 12.40 2.27
C VAL A 729 -26.77 11.18 1.63
N LEU A 730 -25.93 10.47 2.37
CA LEU A 730 -25.40 9.17 2.00
C LEU A 730 -26.09 8.12 2.88
N LEU A 731 -26.69 7.13 2.24
CA LEU A 731 -27.23 5.91 2.88
C LEU A 731 -26.46 4.70 2.35
N TYR A 732 -26.14 3.74 3.21
CA TYR A 732 -25.40 2.55 2.77
C TYR A 732 -25.78 1.31 3.59
N SER A 733 -25.56 0.15 2.97
CA SER A 733 -25.60 -1.17 3.60
C SER A 733 -24.27 -1.85 3.32
N HIS A 734 -23.60 -2.35 4.35
CA HIS A 734 -22.27 -2.96 4.22
C HIS A 734 -22.19 -4.29 4.98
N HIS A 735 -21.70 -5.32 4.31
CA HIS A 735 -21.37 -6.63 4.86
C HIS A 735 -19.87 -6.87 4.68
N GLU A 736 -19.11 -6.76 5.77
CA GLU A 736 -17.64 -6.72 5.74
C GLU A 736 -16.98 -7.95 5.10
N LEU A 737 -17.60 -9.13 5.23
CA LEU A 737 -17.07 -10.39 4.69
C LEU A 737 -17.71 -10.84 3.35
N ASP A 738 -18.67 -10.08 2.80
CA ASP A 738 -19.28 -10.38 1.49
C ASP A 738 -18.57 -9.56 0.41
N THR A 739 -17.28 -9.84 0.22
CA THR A 739 -16.41 -9.10 -0.71
C THR A 739 -16.84 -9.21 -2.18
N GLU A 740 -17.66 -10.20 -2.52
CA GLU A 740 -18.23 -10.40 -3.85
C GLU A 740 -19.65 -9.80 -4.02
N SER A 741 -20.25 -9.25 -2.96
CA SER A 741 -21.62 -8.70 -2.96
C SER A 741 -22.67 -9.71 -3.45
N ARG A 742 -22.59 -10.92 -2.89
CA ARG A 742 -23.41 -12.10 -3.21
C ARG A 742 -24.71 -12.17 -2.44
N SER A 743 -24.82 -11.52 -1.28
CA SER A 743 -26.08 -11.46 -0.52
C SER A 743 -27.17 -10.82 -1.39
N GLU A 744 -28.37 -11.40 -1.36
CA GLU A 744 -29.53 -10.94 -2.13
C GLU A 744 -30.53 -10.14 -1.27
N ASN A 745 -30.17 -9.85 -0.02
CA ASN A 745 -30.96 -8.98 0.84
C ASN A 745 -31.16 -7.60 0.19
N GLN A 746 -32.35 -7.05 0.40
CA GLN A 746 -32.70 -5.69 -0.02
C GLN A 746 -33.22 -4.92 1.18
N PHE A 747 -33.07 -3.61 1.14
CA PHE A 747 -33.47 -2.73 2.23
C PHE A 747 -34.41 -1.64 1.69
N GLU A 748 -35.65 -1.65 2.15
CA GLU A 748 -36.62 -0.57 1.94
C GLU A 748 -36.38 0.48 3.02
N VAL A 749 -35.72 1.57 2.64
CA VAL A 749 -35.39 2.68 3.54
C VAL A 749 -36.45 3.75 3.46
N THR A 750 -37.08 4.07 4.60
CA THR A 750 -37.87 5.28 4.78
C THR A 750 -37.00 6.34 5.45
N LEU A 751 -36.63 7.39 4.72
CA LEU A 751 -35.90 8.53 5.28
C LEU A 751 -36.88 9.67 5.59
N SER A 752 -37.10 9.94 6.87
CA SER A 752 -37.92 11.04 7.37
C SER A 752 -37.00 12.22 7.74
N LEU A 753 -37.03 13.26 6.92
CA LEU A 753 -36.27 14.50 7.11
C LEU A 753 -37.15 15.57 7.73
N SER A 754 -36.65 16.28 8.73
CA SER A 754 -37.31 17.47 9.32
C SER A 754 -36.32 18.64 9.41
N GLY A 755 -36.86 19.87 9.53
CA GLY A 755 -36.04 21.09 9.52
C GLY A 755 -35.63 21.55 8.11
N LEU A 756 -36.39 21.17 7.08
CA LEU A 756 -36.19 21.66 5.72
C LEU A 756 -36.85 23.03 5.52
N SER A 757 -36.17 23.91 4.80
CA SER A 757 -36.73 25.18 4.33
C SER A 757 -37.14 25.05 2.85
N GLY A 758 -38.37 25.45 2.53
CA GLY A 758 -38.92 25.36 1.17
C GLY A 758 -40.28 24.68 1.14
N ARG A 759 -40.97 24.75 -0.01
CA ARG A 759 -42.24 24.05 -0.25
C ARG A 759 -42.07 22.80 -1.11
N GLU A 760 -40.99 22.75 -1.89
CA GLU A 760 -40.75 21.71 -2.88
C GLU A 760 -39.24 21.54 -3.05
N VAL A 761 -38.78 20.28 -3.12
CA VAL A 761 -37.37 19.94 -3.32
C VAL A 761 -37.20 18.96 -4.48
N ARG A 762 -36.09 19.11 -5.23
CA ARG A 762 -35.60 18.09 -6.16
C ARG A 762 -34.63 17.18 -5.44
N VAL A 763 -34.81 15.88 -5.62
CA VAL A 763 -33.95 14.81 -5.09
C VAL A 763 -33.33 14.08 -6.27
N ASP A 764 -32.02 14.27 -6.45
CA ASP A 764 -31.20 13.52 -7.39
C ASP A 764 -30.48 12.38 -6.65
N GLN A 765 -30.65 11.14 -7.12
CA GLN A 765 -30.08 9.92 -6.54
C GLN A 765 -28.94 9.40 -7.41
N PHE A 766 -27.87 8.95 -6.76
CA PHE A 766 -26.75 8.24 -7.35
C PHE A 766 -26.54 6.94 -6.57
N ARG A 767 -26.85 5.81 -7.18
CA ARG A 767 -26.63 4.48 -6.59
C ARG A 767 -25.27 3.93 -7.01
N PHE A 768 -24.56 3.32 -6.07
CA PHE A 768 -23.31 2.59 -6.26
C PHE A 768 -23.50 1.17 -5.71
N ASP A 769 -23.74 0.24 -6.62
CA ASP A 769 -23.88 -1.19 -6.35
C ASP A 769 -23.46 -1.96 -7.62
N LYS A 770 -23.58 -3.30 -7.61
CA LYS A 770 -23.18 -4.13 -8.76
C LYS A 770 -23.94 -3.84 -10.07
N ASP A 771 -25.06 -3.12 -10.01
CA ASP A 771 -25.95 -2.87 -11.14
C ASP A 771 -26.08 -1.37 -11.48
N HIS A 772 -25.58 -0.46 -10.65
CA HIS A 772 -25.69 0.99 -10.84
C HIS A 772 -24.35 1.72 -10.68
N ASN A 773 -24.06 2.67 -11.60
CA ASN A 773 -22.76 3.35 -11.72
C ASN A 773 -21.59 2.37 -11.66
N SER A 774 -21.74 1.25 -12.37
CA SER A 774 -20.83 0.12 -12.34
C SER A 774 -20.77 -0.54 -13.72
N TYR A 775 -19.58 -1.03 -14.09
CA TYR A 775 -19.36 -1.92 -15.22
C TYR A 775 -19.09 -3.36 -14.79
N TYR A 776 -19.21 -3.67 -13.49
CA TYR A 776 -18.80 -4.93 -12.87
C TYR A 776 -19.31 -6.17 -13.60
N ARG A 777 -20.62 -6.26 -13.86
CA ARG A 777 -21.23 -7.43 -14.52
C ARG A 777 -20.61 -7.69 -15.88
N PHE A 778 -20.44 -6.65 -16.68
CA PHE A 778 -19.90 -6.76 -18.02
C PHE A 778 -18.43 -7.16 -17.98
N THR A 779 -17.60 -6.46 -17.20
CA THR A 779 -16.16 -6.71 -17.13
C THR A 779 -15.81 -8.03 -16.44
N ARG A 780 -16.57 -8.45 -15.43
CA ARG A 780 -16.43 -9.78 -14.82
C ARG A 780 -16.68 -10.88 -15.86
N SER A 781 -17.71 -10.73 -16.71
CA SER A 781 -17.98 -11.70 -17.78
C SER A 781 -16.84 -11.79 -18.80
N LEU A 782 -16.20 -10.66 -19.15
CA LEU A 782 -15.02 -10.64 -20.04
C LEU A 782 -13.83 -11.33 -19.40
N ARG A 783 -13.61 -11.11 -18.09
CA ARG A 783 -12.54 -11.79 -17.34
C ARG A 783 -12.79 -13.30 -17.27
N GLU A 784 -14.01 -13.75 -17.01
CA GLU A 784 -14.38 -15.16 -17.00
C GLU A 784 -14.20 -15.82 -18.37
N GLN A 785 -14.62 -15.17 -19.45
CA GLN A 785 -14.40 -15.65 -20.83
C GLN A 785 -12.90 -15.79 -21.14
N ARG A 786 -12.09 -14.81 -20.73
CA ARG A 786 -10.63 -14.85 -20.91
C ARG A 786 -10.00 -16.02 -20.15
N ILE A 787 -10.40 -16.23 -18.90
CA ILE A 787 -9.92 -17.35 -18.08
C ILE A 787 -10.33 -18.69 -18.71
N ALA A 788 -11.58 -18.81 -19.18
CA ALA A 788 -12.04 -20.02 -19.86
C ALA A 788 -11.23 -20.29 -21.15
N ALA A 789 -10.91 -19.23 -21.91
CA ALA A 789 -10.09 -19.34 -23.11
C ALA A 789 -8.63 -19.75 -22.80
N SER A 790 -8.01 -19.20 -21.76
CA SER A 790 -6.64 -19.57 -21.39
C SER A 790 -6.53 -21.00 -20.85
N GLN A 791 -7.61 -21.54 -20.27
CA GLN A 791 -7.67 -22.93 -19.81
C GLN A 791 -7.92 -23.93 -20.94
N ALA A 792 -8.41 -23.50 -22.10
CA ALA A 792 -8.60 -24.32 -23.29
C ALA A 792 -7.28 -24.55 -24.05
N VAL A 793 -6.24 -25.04 -23.37
CA VAL A 793 -4.94 -25.36 -24.00
C VAL A 793 -5.08 -26.62 -24.85
N SER A 794 -4.80 -26.52 -26.16
CA SER A 794 -4.87 -27.67 -27.06
C SER A 794 -3.82 -28.75 -26.69
N PRO A 795 -4.07 -30.04 -27.02
CA PRO A 795 -3.09 -31.10 -26.81
C PRO A 795 -1.72 -30.78 -27.43
N GLU A 796 -1.69 -30.15 -28.61
CA GLU A 796 -0.47 -29.73 -29.30
C GLU A 796 0.29 -28.65 -28.53
N ALA A 797 -0.42 -27.68 -27.94
CA ALA A 797 0.18 -26.65 -27.11
C ALA A 797 0.76 -27.25 -25.81
N LYS A 798 0.06 -28.22 -25.18
CA LYS A 798 0.59 -28.97 -24.02
C LYS A 798 1.88 -29.71 -24.36
N GLN A 799 1.91 -30.41 -25.49
CA GLN A 799 3.10 -31.12 -25.96
C GLN A 799 4.26 -30.15 -26.27
N THR A 800 3.95 -28.97 -26.80
CA THR A 800 4.96 -27.92 -27.05
C THR A 800 5.53 -27.38 -25.75
N LEU A 801 4.69 -27.14 -24.74
CA LEU A 801 5.12 -26.73 -23.38
C LEU A 801 6.04 -27.77 -22.73
N GLU A 802 5.69 -29.05 -22.79
CA GLU A 802 6.52 -30.15 -22.25
C GLU A 802 7.87 -30.24 -22.97
N THR A 803 7.86 -30.12 -24.30
CA THR A 803 9.08 -30.13 -25.11
C THR A 803 9.97 -28.93 -24.79
N ALA A 804 9.39 -27.74 -24.66
CA ALA A 804 10.10 -26.53 -24.30
C ALA A 804 10.69 -26.62 -22.89
N ALA A 805 9.95 -27.14 -21.91
CA ALA A 805 10.43 -27.33 -20.55
C ALA A 805 11.71 -28.20 -20.52
N GLY A 806 11.71 -29.34 -21.21
CA GLY A 806 12.90 -30.19 -21.31
C GLY A 806 14.10 -29.51 -21.98
N LEU A 807 13.87 -28.56 -22.90
CA LEU A 807 14.91 -27.77 -23.53
C LEU A 807 15.46 -26.67 -22.60
N LEU A 808 14.60 -26.03 -21.81
CA LEU A 808 14.97 -25.01 -20.83
C LEU A 808 15.81 -25.61 -19.69
N ASP A 809 15.50 -26.83 -19.27
CA ASP A 809 16.21 -27.54 -18.18
C ASP A 809 17.55 -28.17 -18.61
N SER A 810 17.90 -28.09 -19.90
CA SER A 810 19.06 -28.79 -20.46
C SER A 810 20.42 -28.25 -20.01
N GLY A 811 20.48 -27.05 -19.42
CA GLY A 811 21.72 -26.35 -19.05
C GLY A 811 22.62 -25.95 -20.24
N ASN A 812 22.19 -26.22 -21.48
CA ASN A 812 22.90 -25.87 -22.69
C ASN A 812 22.28 -24.61 -23.33
N PRO A 813 23.04 -23.52 -23.53
CA PRO A 813 22.48 -22.26 -24.02
C PRO A 813 21.77 -22.35 -25.38
N GLU A 814 22.22 -23.21 -26.31
CA GLU A 814 21.57 -23.35 -27.63
C GLU A 814 20.23 -24.09 -27.52
N SER A 815 20.18 -25.15 -26.71
CA SER A 815 18.93 -25.88 -26.41
C SER A 815 17.94 -24.99 -25.66
N GLN A 816 18.40 -24.23 -24.67
CA GLN A 816 17.58 -23.27 -23.94
C GLN A 816 17.01 -22.20 -24.88
N LEU A 817 17.82 -21.66 -25.81
CA LEU A 817 17.34 -20.69 -26.80
C LEU A 817 16.26 -21.28 -27.72
N ARG A 818 16.39 -22.56 -28.10
CA ARG A 818 15.34 -23.28 -28.85
C ARG A 818 14.07 -23.44 -28.02
N GLY A 819 14.20 -23.73 -26.72
CA GLY A 819 13.08 -23.77 -25.78
C GLY A 819 12.33 -22.44 -25.69
N VAL A 820 13.07 -21.33 -25.52
CA VAL A 820 12.51 -19.96 -25.52
C VAL A 820 11.75 -19.69 -26.82
N ARG A 821 12.31 -20.03 -27.97
CA ARG A 821 11.66 -19.79 -29.27
C ARG A 821 10.41 -20.63 -29.49
N LEU A 822 10.39 -21.88 -29.03
CA LEU A 822 9.18 -22.72 -29.08
C LEU A 822 8.05 -22.13 -28.24
N LEU A 823 8.38 -21.50 -27.11
CA LEU A 823 7.39 -20.84 -26.25
C LEU A 823 6.88 -19.53 -26.84
N ALA A 824 7.68 -18.81 -27.64
CA ALA A 824 7.28 -17.55 -28.25
C ALA A 824 6.06 -17.69 -29.17
N ASP A 825 5.92 -18.83 -29.83
CA ASP A 825 4.80 -19.14 -30.73
C ASP A 825 3.50 -19.51 -29.98
N LEU A 826 3.58 -19.79 -28.66
CA LEU A 826 2.43 -20.16 -27.83
C LEU A 826 1.69 -18.94 -27.24
N GLY A 827 2.29 -17.74 -27.28
CA GLY A 827 1.71 -16.53 -26.70
C GLY A 827 1.34 -16.71 -25.21
N PRO A 828 0.13 -16.34 -24.76
CA PRO A 828 -0.30 -16.49 -23.36
C PRO A 828 -0.28 -17.92 -22.84
N ALA A 829 -0.38 -18.93 -23.71
CA ALA A 829 -0.30 -20.33 -23.28
C ALA A 829 1.10 -20.69 -22.73
N ALA A 830 2.12 -19.87 -22.98
CA ALA A 830 3.45 -20.01 -22.39
C ALA A 830 3.56 -19.46 -20.95
N GLU A 831 2.49 -18.91 -20.36
CA GLU A 831 2.48 -18.34 -19.00
C GLU A 831 3.09 -19.29 -17.96
N SER A 832 2.79 -20.59 -18.04
CA SER A 832 3.32 -21.61 -17.12
C SER A 832 4.84 -21.78 -17.17
N ALA A 833 5.49 -21.34 -18.26
CA ALA A 833 6.94 -21.39 -18.42
C ALA A 833 7.66 -20.15 -17.87
N THR A 834 6.93 -19.11 -17.44
CA THR A 834 7.50 -17.85 -16.93
C THR A 834 8.55 -18.05 -15.83
N PRO A 835 8.37 -18.93 -14.82
CA PRO A 835 9.40 -19.15 -13.80
C PRO A 835 10.74 -19.63 -14.38
N SER A 836 10.70 -20.57 -15.31
CA SER A 836 11.92 -21.08 -15.99
C SER A 836 12.57 -20.00 -16.84
N LEU A 837 11.77 -19.15 -17.51
CA LEU A 837 12.29 -18.02 -18.27
C LEU A 837 12.93 -16.97 -17.35
N VAL A 838 12.35 -16.68 -16.19
CA VAL A 838 12.89 -15.73 -15.20
C VAL A 838 14.23 -16.23 -14.65
N ALA A 839 14.33 -17.51 -14.29
CA ALA A 839 15.59 -18.10 -13.84
C ALA A 839 16.69 -17.95 -14.91
N ILE A 840 16.37 -18.23 -16.17
CA ILE A 840 17.30 -18.02 -17.29
C ILE A 840 17.66 -16.53 -17.45
N ALA A 841 16.70 -15.63 -17.31
CA ALA A 841 16.93 -14.19 -17.43
C ALA A 841 17.80 -13.63 -16.29
N GLN A 842 17.77 -14.25 -15.10
CA GLN A 842 18.57 -13.84 -13.94
C GLN A 842 19.97 -14.47 -13.93
N ASP A 843 20.05 -15.78 -14.16
CA ASP A 843 21.24 -16.57 -13.86
C ASP A 843 22.12 -16.86 -15.08
N SER A 844 21.63 -16.62 -16.29
CA SER A 844 22.40 -16.94 -17.50
C SER A 844 23.54 -15.96 -17.74
N GLU A 845 24.76 -16.51 -17.88
CA GLU A 845 25.95 -15.80 -18.36
C GLU A 845 25.89 -15.51 -19.87
N ASN A 846 24.89 -16.04 -20.60
CA ASN A 846 24.73 -15.80 -22.04
C ASN A 846 23.80 -14.61 -22.31
N ASP A 847 24.38 -13.50 -22.77
CA ASP A 847 23.66 -12.24 -23.02
C ASP A 847 22.48 -12.37 -23.99
N LYS A 848 22.61 -13.20 -25.04
CA LYS A 848 21.57 -13.38 -26.05
C LYS A 848 20.39 -14.18 -25.50
N LEU A 849 20.69 -15.26 -24.77
CA LEU A 849 19.66 -16.08 -24.11
C LEU A 849 18.91 -15.26 -23.06
N ARG A 850 19.64 -14.48 -22.25
CA ARG A 850 19.06 -13.55 -21.28
C ARG A 850 18.13 -12.53 -21.95
N ALA A 851 18.55 -11.94 -23.07
CA ALA A 851 17.75 -10.96 -23.81
C ALA A 851 16.48 -11.59 -24.43
N GLU A 852 16.58 -12.74 -25.11
CA GLU A 852 15.43 -13.42 -25.72
C GLU A 852 14.45 -13.93 -24.66
N ALA A 853 14.93 -14.50 -23.54
CA ALA A 853 14.10 -14.90 -22.41
C ALA A 853 13.39 -13.70 -21.78
N THR A 854 14.10 -12.58 -21.57
CA THR A 854 13.51 -11.33 -21.06
C THR A 854 12.42 -10.81 -22.00
N ALA A 855 12.66 -10.77 -23.31
CA ALA A 855 11.67 -10.33 -24.29
C ALA A 855 10.43 -11.22 -24.28
N LEU A 856 10.60 -12.54 -24.17
CA LEU A 856 9.49 -13.47 -24.06
C LEU A 856 8.70 -13.31 -22.76
N ILE A 857 9.37 -13.08 -21.63
CA ILE A 857 8.70 -12.76 -20.36
C ILE A 857 7.79 -11.55 -20.56
N TRP A 858 8.30 -10.48 -21.18
CA TRP A 858 7.49 -9.29 -21.48
C TRP A 858 6.32 -9.60 -22.41
N GLN A 859 6.52 -10.41 -23.45
CA GLN A 859 5.46 -10.80 -24.38
C GLN A 859 4.36 -11.61 -23.69
N VAL A 860 4.72 -12.62 -22.89
CA VAL A 860 3.79 -13.51 -22.20
C VAL A 860 3.01 -12.77 -21.09
N ASN A 861 3.67 -11.84 -20.39
CA ASN A 861 3.07 -11.06 -19.31
C ASN A 861 2.43 -9.75 -19.80
N SER A 862 2.46 -9.46 -21.10
CA SER A 862 1.81 -8.26 -21.64
C SER A 862 0.29 -8.35 -21.50
N PRO A 863 -0.37 -7.29 -21.02
CA PRO A 863 -1.83 -7.28 -20.94
C PRO A 863 -2.47 -7.54 -22.30
N GLN A 864 -3.36 -8.52 -22.35
CA GLN A 864 -4.13 -8.82 -23.55
C GLN A 864 -5.06 -7.64 -23.88
N PRO A 865 -5.04 -7.12 -25.12
CA PRO A 865 -5.90 -6.01 -25.50
C PRO A 865 -7.36 -6.46 -25.69
N TYR A 866 -8.28 -5.51 -25.62
CA TYR A 866 -9.69 -5.69 -25.97
C TYR A 866 -10.03 -4.95 -27.26
N ALA A 867 -10.96 -5.50 -28.04
CA ALA A 867 -11.50 -4.82 -29.22
C ALA A 867 -12.05 -3.42 -28.88
N ALA A 868 -11.89 -2.47 -29.79
CA ALA A 868 -12.30 -1.08 -29.59
C ALA A 868 -13.78 -0.93 -29.16
N GLU A 869 -14.72 -1.75 -29.67
CA GLU A 869 -16.12 -1.69 -29.23
C GLU A 869 -16.34 -2.13 -27.78
N VAL A 870 -15.54 -3.09 -27.29
CA VAL A 870 -15.62 -3.55 -25.90
C VAL A 870 -15.16 -2.43 -24.98
N VAL A 871 -14.05 -1.77 -25.31
CA VAL A 871 -13.50 -0.65 -24.55
C VAL A 871 -14.49 0.51 -24.52
N ARG A 872 -15.10 0.87 -25.66
CA ARG A 872 -16.12 1.93 -25.74
C ARG A 872 -17.32 1.66 -24.83
N LYS A 873 -17.79 0.42 -24.78
CA LYS A 873 -18.88 0.03 -23.88
C LYS A 873 -18.49 0.18 -22.40
N VAL A 874 -17.24 -0.09 -22.04
CA VAL A 874 -16.75 0.13 -20.68
C VAL A 874 -16.65 1.62 -20.37
N GLU A 875 -16.14 2.44 -21.30
CA GLU A 875 -16.13 3.89 -21.16
C GLU A 875 -17.54 4.44 -20.90
N ASP A 876 -18.54 4.01 -21.66
CA ASP A 876 -19.94 4.43 -21.47
C ASP A 876 -20.52 4.07 -20.09
N LEU A 877 -20.17 2.89 -19.58
CA LEU A 877 -20.59 2.41 -18.25
C LEU A 877 -19.80 3.06 -17.11
N ALA A 878 -18.59 3.56 -17.37
CA ALA A 878 -17.73 4.23 -16.39
C ALA A 878 -18.12 5.69 -16.13
N VAL A 879 -19.04 6.26 -16.91
CA VAL A 879 -19.56 7.62 -16.70
C VAL A 879 -20.51 7.66 -15.51
N LEU A 880 -20.29 8.60 -14.57
CA LEU A 880 -21.23 8.86 -13.47
C LEU A 880 -22.57 9.36 -14.01
N ARG A 881 -23.67 8.73 -13.58
CA ARG A 881 -25.04 9.12 -13.94
C ARG A 881 -25.90 9.21 -12.69
N SER A 882 -26.81 10.19 -12.69
CA SER A 882 -27.95 10.15 -11.78
C SER A 882 -28.79 8.92 -12.14
N THR A 883 -29.08 8.10 -11.13
CA THR A 883 -29.88 6.88 -11.26
C THR A 883 -31.36 7.14 -11.04
N GLY A 884 -31.73 8.35 -10.60
CA GLY A 884 -33.10 8.78 -10.42
C GLY A 884 -33.17 10.26 -10.05
N SER A 885 -34.18 10.96 -10.55
CA SER A 885 -34.47 12.35 -10.17
C SER A 885 -35.97 12.46 -9.91
N SER A 886 -36.34 13.12 -8.82
CA SER A 886 -37.74 13.25 -8.38
C SER A 886 -37.97 14.57 -7.66
N VAL A 887 -39.22 15.04 -7.68
CA VAL A 887 -39.63 16.28 -7.01
C VAL A 887 -40.64 15.93 -5.93
N HIS A 888 -40.44 16.47 -4.74
CA HIS A 888 -41.26 16.17 -3.57
C HIS A 888 -41.73 17.45 -2.88
N ALA A 889 -42.99 17.45 -2.45
CA ALA A 889 -43.51 18.50 -1.59
C ALA A 889 -42.94 18.35 -0.17
N VAL A 890 -42.50 19.46 0.41
CA VAL A 890 -42.19 19.56 1.83
C VAL A 890 -43.47 19.98 2.54
N ASP A 891 -43.86 19.26 3.59
CA ASP A 891 -45.10 19.53 4.28
C ASP A 891 -45.06 20.86 5.08
N ALA A 892 -46.20 21.25 5.64
CA ALA A 892 -46.32 22.50 6.39
C ALA A 892 -45.45 22.56 7.66
N ALA A 893 -44.98 21.41 8.17
CA ALA A 893 -44.08 21.29 9.30
C ALA A 893 -42.60 21.27 8.89
N GLY A 894 -42.28 21.38 7.58
CA GLY A 894 -40.91 21.30 7.09
C GLY A 894 -40.38 19.87 6.99
N CYS A 895 -41.28 18.88 6.90
CA CYS A 895 -40.93 17.47 6.84
C CYS A 895 -41.02 16.92 5.41
N LEU A 896 -40.13 15.99 5.09
CA LEU A 896 -40.08 15.24 3.84
C LEU A 896 -39.85 13.76 4.15
N GLN A 897 -40.65 12.89 3.54
CA GLN A 897 -40.48 11.44 3.64
C GLN A 897 -40.07 10.88 2.28
N LEU A 898 -38.91 10.23 2.22
CA LEU A 898 -38.40 9.55 1.04
C LEU A 898 -38.43 8.03 1.25
N LYS A 899 -38.91 7.30 0.24
CA LYS A 899 -38.83 5.83 0.20
C LYS A 899 -37.82 5.42 -0.85
N LEU A 900 -36.82 4.67 -0.43
CA LEU A 900 -35.66 4.32 -1.24
C LEU A 900 -35.36 2.83 -1.12
N THR A 901 -34.88 2.22 -2.19
CA THR A 901 -34.34 0.86 -2.15
C THR A 901 -32.82 0.93 -2.08
N LEU A 902 -32.25 0.13 -1.19
CA LEU A 902 -30.82 -0.01 -1.01
C LEU A 902 -30.45 -1.49 -1.17
N ALA A 903 -29.43 -1.75 -2.00
CA ALA A 903 -28.95 -3.10 -2.25
C ALA A 903 -28.06 -3.60 -1.09
N ALA A 904 -27.91 -4.91 -0.95
CA ALA A 904 -26.79 -5.51 -0.22
C ALA A 904 -25.46 -5.02 -0.80
N ASN A 905 -24.57 -4.50 0.06
CA ASN A 905 -23.36 -3.78 -0.36
C ASN A 905 -23.65 -2.67 -1.39
N GLY A 906 -24.69 -1.86 -1.13
CA GLY A 906 -25.04 -0.70 -1.92
C GLY A 906 -24.91 0.61 -1.16
N ALA A 907 -24.55 1.69 -1.86
CA ALA A 907 -24.58 3.06 -1.36
C ALA A 907 -25.47 3.95 -2.24
N ASN A 908 -26.36 4.71 -1.60
CA ASN A 908 -27.20 5.71 -2.24
C ASN A 908 -26.76 7.10 -1.79
N PHE A 909 -26.27 7.91 -2.72
CA PHE A 909 -25.97 9.31 -2.50
C PHE A 909 -27.11 10.18 -3.04
N LEU A 910 -27.68 11.03 -2.18
CA LEU A 910 -28.79 11.92 -2.50
C LEU A 910 -28.31 13.36 -2.48
N VAL A 911 -28.68 14.12 -3.51
CA VAL A 911 -28.57 15.58 -3.54
C VAL A 911 -29.98 16.15 -3.50
N ILE A 912 -30.29 16.86 -2.42
CA ILE A 912 -31.60 17.47 -2.16
C ILE A 912 -31.46 18.98 -2.27
N ALA A 913 -32.12 19.57 -3.26
CA ALA A 913 -32.06 21.00 -3.60
C ALA A 913 -33.45 21.63 -3.60
N ASP A 914 -33.58 22.95 -3.39
CA ASP A 914 -34.86 23.65 -3.65
C ASP A 914 -35.22 23.49 -5.14
N ALA A 915 -36.42 23.01 -5.44
CA ALA A 915 -36.84 22.70 -6.82
C ALA A 915 -36.89 23.93 -7.75
N ARG A 916 -36.88 25.15 -7.17
CA ARG A 916 -36.91 26.42 -7.92
C ARG A 916 -35.52 26.98 -8.24
N ARG A 917 -34.45 26.33 -7.78
CA ARG A 917 -33.05 26.64 -8.09
C ARG A 917 -32.49 25.58 -9.01
#